data_AF-A0A7U8K731-F1
#
_entry.id   AF-A0A7U8K731-F1
#
_cell.length_a   1.000
_cell.length_b   1.000
_cell.length_c   1.000
_cell.angle_alpha   90.00
_cell.angle_beta   90.00
_cell.angle_gamma   90.00
#
_symmetry.space_group_name_H-M   'P 1'
#
loop_
_entity.id
_entity.type
_entity.pdbx_description
1 polymer ?
#
loop_
_entity_poly.entity_id
_entity_poly.type
_entity_poly.pdbx_seq_one_letter_code
_entity_poly.pdbx_strand_id
1 'polypeptide(L)'
;MAYALPQDACFDFIIVGGGTAGCILAEALTRSGRNRVLLCEAGGEARSPWIRIPAGFYKLLVNRRYNWGFWSEEEAATNFRRIAIPRGKGLGGSTLINGMIYVRGQPQDYEGWRERGATGWGWDDVLPYFKAIERWTLPDPDGLRGRSGPLPVNEVVEKTPIGDAFIAAAVAQGQCFNPDYNGRRQDGVGWYQVNQAGGERYSADRAWLEQASKRPNLTVLTGARVMRILLEGRKAAGVALRHKGSEQTVYGAEVILAAGAVQTPQLLELSGIGDPVRLQGIGIEPIHALPGVGENYLDHFCTRMNWRVSQPITLNELTRGPRLVGEVLKYVLKRRGVLTYGTGLNHAFLRSRPELDRPDVQFFFMHASYANAAERKLHRFPGMTLGVTQLRPRSCGSIHAISPDLSVQPAIAPRAGRAEALQAAAAEKGFAEWSALSALERSKIMRRAADIMRERADAAARIMSMEQGKPLAEARGEWLGSADLLDWFAEEGRRVYGRIVPSRAPNIQIQVLKHPIGPVAAFTPWNFPAWNTMQKVAPALGAGCSVVIKPASDTPGTAWLIGKCLLEAGLPPKAVSVIWGTTSELSDALIKAPEIRKVSLTGSTRVGHIVAAQAGEYLKKVTMELGGHGPVIVAADADLDHLIPLAVQWKFRNCGQVCVSPTRFIVEASIHDEFIRRFSEKARELKVGKGVEEGTQMGPLTSQNQLETVLSMVEDALTKGAKIETGGNRIGDTGNFYEPTILSGMTAEMLAMNEEPFGPLALVMRVHSLDEAIAESNRLPVGLGAYLFTSSMTTAHRVQNHLQAGMLGVNHFALALPETPFGGVRDSGFGSEGGLEGIEAYLTTMTVTTMMV
;
A
#
# COMPACT_ATOMS: atom_id res chain seq x y z
N MET A 1 -43.03 -17.31 22.17
CA MET A 1 -43.71 -16.58 23.26
C MET A 1 -42.76 -15.51 23.78
N ALA A 2 -43.26 -14.32 24.04
CA ALA A 2 -42.47 -13.13 24.35
C ALA A 2 -42.17 -13.05 25.86
N TYR A 3 -40.88 -13.09 26.23
CA TYR A 3 -40.45 -12.79 27.59
C TYR A 3 -40.29 -11.27 27.72
N ALA A 4 -41.10 -10.62 28.57
CA ALA A 4 -40.78 -9.30 29.10
C ALA A 4 -39.96 -9.53 30.38
N LEU A 5 -38.84 -8.83 30.54
CA LEU A 5 -38.07 -8.92 31.78
C LEU A 5 -38.90 -8.33 32.94
N PRO A 6 -38.99 -9.01 34.09
CA PRO A 6 -39.54 -8.40 35.31
C PRO A 6 -38.79 -7.11 35.65
N GLN A 7 -39.49 -6.10 36.19
CA GLN A 7 -38.90 -4.79 36.56
C GLN A 7 -37.73 -4.91 37.56
N ASP A 8 -37.71 -5.97 38.38
CA ASP A 8 -36.68 -6.23 39.39
C ASP A 8 -35.79 -7.44 39.07
N ALA A 9 -35.68 -7.80 37.78
CA ALA A 9 -34.87 -8.95 37.37
C ALA A 9 -33.37 -8.69 37.56
N CYS A 10 -32.79 -9.28 38.61
CA CYS A 10 -31.34 -9.33 38.82
C CYS A 10 -30.74 -10.63 38.26
N PHE A 11 -29.56 -10.53 37.66
CA PHE A 11 -28.82 -11.64 37.06
C PHE A 11 -27.42 -11.74 37.67
N ASP A 12 -26.87 -12.95 37.76
CA ASP A 12 -25.47 -13.11 38.17
C ASP A 12 -24.54 -12.62 37.04
N PHE A 13 -24.89 -12.92 35.79
CA PHE A 13 -24.12 -12.50 34.61
C PHE A 13 -25.02 -11.91 33.53
N ILE A 14 -24.61 -10.75 32.99
CA ILE A 14 -25.19 -10.15 31.79
C ILE A 14 -24.17 -10.24 30.66
N ILE A 15 -24.48 -11.00 29.62
CA ILE A 15 -23.65 -11.13 28.42
C ILE A 15 -24.20 -10.19 27.34
N VAL A 16 -23.36 -9.28 26.85
CA VAL A 16 -23.69 -8.34 25.78
C VAL A 16 -23.15 -8.86 24.46
N GLY A 17 -24.03 -9.35 23.59
CA GLY A 17 -23.70 -9.90 22.28
C GLY A 17 -23.90 -11.42 22.23
N GLY A 18 -24.78 -11.86 21.33
CA GLY A 18 -25.10 -13.26 21.04
C GLY A 18 -24.20 -13.91 20.00
N GLY A 19 -22.98 -13.40 19.78
CA GLY A 19 -22.00 -14.00 18.88
C GLY A 19 -21.43 -15.33 19.40
N THR A 20 -20.38 -15.85 18.76
CA THR A 20 -19.74 -17.12 19.16
C THR A 20 -19.36 -17.14 20.64
N ALA A 21 -18.64 -16.11 21.11
CA ALA A 21 -18.24 -16.01 22.51
C ALA A 21 -19.45 -15.97 23.45
N GLY A 22 -20.47 -15.16 23.13
CA GLY A 22 -21.68 -15.06 23.95
C GLY A 22 -22.48 -16.36 24.01
N CYS A 23 -22.57 -17.11 22.90
CA CYS A 23 -23.20 -18.43 22.87
C CYS A 23 -22.48 -19.44 23.77
N ILE A 24 -21.14 -19.48 23.71
CA ILE A 24 -20.31 -20.38 24.53
C ILE A 24 -20.43 -20.01 26.02
N LEU A 25 -20.31 -18.72 26.35
CA LEU A 25 -20.38 -18.23 27.72
C LEU A 25 -21.76 -18.49 28.34
N ALA A 26 -22.84 -18.25 27.59
CA ALA A 26 -24.19 -18.53 28.06
C ALA A 26 -24.38 -20.02 28.37
N GLU A 27 -23.87 -20.92 27.54
CA GLU A 27 -23.89 -22.35 27.82
C GLU A 27 -23.01 -22.72 29.02
N ALA A 28 -21.78 -22.21 29.11
CA ALA A 28 -20.84 -22.54 30.16
C ALA A 28 -21.32 -22.05 31.55
N LEU A 29 -21.72 -20.79 31.66
CA LEU A 29 -22.12 -20.16 32.93
C LEU A 29 -23.42 -20.75 33.49
N THR A 30 -24.30 -21.25 32.63
CA THR A 30 -25.59 -21.82 33.05
C THR A 30 -25.50 -23.32 33.35
N ARG A 31 -24.37 -23.98 33.00
CA ARG A 31 -24.21 -25.44 33.08
C ARG A 31 -24.39 -26.01 34.49
N SER A 32 -23.99 -25.26 35.52
CA SER A 32 -24.12 -25.67 36.91
C SER A 32 -25.56 -25.57 37.45
N GLY A 33 -26.46 -24.87 36.75
CA GLY A 33 -27.79 -24.51 37.21
C GLY A 33 -27.84 -23.42 38.28
N ARG A 34 -26.68 -22.98 38.82
CA ARG A 34 -26.61 -22.02 39.94
C ARG A 34 -26.74 -20.56 39.49
N ASN A 35 -26.13 -20.23 38.36
CA ASN A 35 -26.07 -18.84 37.88
C ASN A 35 -27.28 -18.51 37.01
N ARG A 36 -27.95 -17.39 37.28
CA ARG A 36 -28.94 -16.75 36.41
C ARG A 36 -28.22 -15.87 35.40
N VAL A 37 -28.37 -16.18 34.12
CA VAL A 37 -27.64 -15.50 33.04
C VAL A 37 -28.62 -14.82 32.09
N LEU A 38 -28.35 -13.56 31.75
CA LEU A 38 -29.02 -12.84 30.68
C LEU A 38 -28.08 -12.72 29.47
N LEU A 39 -28.52 -13.17 28.30
CA LEU A 39 -27.84 -12.95 27.02
C LEU A 39 -28.62 -11.94 26.18
N CYS A 40 -28.02 -10.77 25.93
CA CYS A 40 -28.61 -9.72 25.10
C CYS A 40 -28.03 -9.76 23.69
N GLU A 41 -28.87 -9.86 22.66
CA GLU A 41 -28.46 -9.81 21.25
C GLU A 41 -29.29 -8.77 20.48
N ALA A 42 -28.61 -7.87 19.77
CA ALA A 42 -29.27 -6.79 19.04
C ALA A 42 -29.98 -7.28 17.76
N GLY A 43 -29.51 -8.37 17.17
CA GLY A 43 -30.15 -9.07 16.05
C GLY A 43 -31.23 -10.05 16.51
N GLY A 44 -31.81 -10.75 15.53
CA GLY A 44 -32.84 -11.75 15.77
C GLY A 44 -32.31 -13.17 15.93
N GLU A 45 -33.23 -14.11 16.13
CA GLU A 45 -32.95 -15.54 16.04
C GLU A 45 -32.55 -15.96 14.61
N ALA A 46 -31.79 -17.06 14.50
CA ALA A 46 -31.26 -17.63 13.27
C ALA A 46 -32.31 -18.39 12.43
N ARG A 47 -33.40 -17.73 12.03
CA ARG A 47 -34.58 -18.38 11.39
C ARG A 47 -34.54 -18.50 9.86
N SER A 48 -33.54 -17.93 9.17
CA SER A 48 -33.50 -17.98 7.70
C SER A 48 -33.04 -19.35 7.18
N PRO A 49 -33.71 -19.92 6.15
CA PRO A 49 -33.22 -21.12 5.48
C PRO A 49 -31.79 -20.96 4.91
N TRP A 50 -31.43 -19.74 4.50
CA TRP A 50 -30.09 -19.41 3.99
C TRP A 50 -28.99 -19.61 5.02
N ILE A 51 -29.31 -19.61 6.32
CA ILE A 51 -28.33 -19.84 7.40
C ILE A 51 -27.89 -21.29 7.44
N ARG A 52 -28.73 -22.24 6.99
CA ARG A 52 -28.38 -23.67 6.96
C ARG A 52 -27.63 -24.08 5.70
N ILE A 53 -27.91 -23.43 4.57
CA ILE A 53 -27.29 -23.76 3.28
C ILE A 53 -25.90 -23.13 3.22
N PRO A 54 -24.79 -23.88 3.06
CA PRO A 54 -23.42 -23.34 3.00
C PRO A 54 -23.27 -22.16 2.05
N ALA A 55 -23.71 -22.31 0.80
CA ALA A 55 -23.68 -21.25 -0.19
C ALA A 55 -24.54 -20.04 0.21
N GLY A 56 -25.56 -20.19 1.07
CA GLY A 56 -26.45 -19.10 1.49
C GLY A 56 -25.74 -17.89 2.13
N PHE A 57 -24.49 -18.04 2.57
CA PHE A 57 -23.67 -16.97 3.13
C PHE A 57 -23.59 -15.73 2.22
N TYR A 58 -23.56 -15.86 0.89
CA TYR A 58 -23.47 -14.71 -0.01
C TYR A 58 -24.71 -13.80 0.09
N LYS A 59 -25.89 -14.37 0.35
CA LYS A 59 -27.12 -13.59 0.58
C LYS A 59 -27.13 -12.97 1.97
N LEU A 60 -26.60 -13.66 2.97
CA LEU A 60 -26.61 -13.19 4.35
C LEU A 60 -25.59 -12.07 4.58
N LEU A 61 -24.43 -12.11 3.90
CA LEU A 61 -23.40 -11.07 3.98
C LEU A 61 -23.89 -9.69 3.56
N VAL A 62 -24.80 -9.58 2.59
CA VAL A 62 -25.32 -8.28 2.12
C VAL A 62 -26.63 -7.88 2.82
N ASN A 63 -27.17 -8.75 3.69
CA ASN A 63 -28.45 -8.54 4.34
C ASN A 63 -28.29 -7.87 5.72
N ARG A 64 -28.75 -6.62 5.84
CA ARG A 64 -28.69 -5.81 7.08
C ARG A 64 -29.42 -6.43 8.28
N ARG A 65 -30.32 -7.40 8.05
CA ARG A 65 -30.96 -8.17 9.13
C ARG A 65 -29.96 -9.09 9.85
N TYR A 66 -28.98 -9.63 9.13
CA TYR A 66 -28.01 -10.62 9.63
C TYR A 66 -26.57 -10.10 9.67
N ASN A 67 -26.31 -8.92 9.12
CA ASN A 67 -25.01 -8.27 9.11
C ASN A 67 -25.15 -6.81 9.56
N TRP A 68 -24.27 -6.36 10.45
CA TRP A 68 -24.13 -4.95 10.80
C TRP A 68 -23.78 -4.08 9.60
N GLY A 69 -22.94 -4.60 8.69
CA GLY A 69 -22.53 -3.95 7.45
C GLY A 69 -21.68 -2.70 7.68
N PHE A 70 -20.67 -2.82 8.56
CA PHE A 70 -19.70 -1.76 8.79
C PHE A 70 -18.80 -1.54 7.59
N TRP A 71 -18.24 -0.34 7.50
CA TRP A 71 -17.29 0.08 6.49
C TRP A 71 -16.15 0.86 7.13
N SER A 72 -14.94 0.65 6.64
CA SER A 72 -13.80 1.50 6.98
C SER A 72 -14.02 2.94 6.53
N GLU A 73 -13.21 3.84 7.10
CA GLU A 73 -12.96 5.16 6.53
C GLU A 73 -12.21 5.05 5.19
N GLU A 74 -12.26 6.14 4.43
CA GLU A 74 -11.49 6.31 3.20
C GLU A 74 -10.08 6.77 3.57
N GLU A 75 -9.07 6.11 3.04
CA GLU A 75 -7.68 6.44 3.33
C GLU A 75 -6.86 6.43 2.03
N ALA A 76 -5.83 7.28 1.94
CA ALA A 76 -4.96 7.31 0.78
C ALA A 76 -4.27 5.95 0.53
N ALA A 77 -3.90 5.22 1.60
CA ALA A 77 -3.34 3.87 1.51
C ALA A 77 -4.27 2.86 0.83
N THR A 78 -5.60 3.06 0.90
CA THR A 78 -6.57 2.21 0.21
C THR A 78 -6.97 2.78 -1.16
N ASN A 79 -6.29 3.82 -1.66
CA ASN A 79 -6.73 4.62 -2.81
C ASN A 79 -8.14 5.19 -2.62
N PHE A 80 -8.39 5.73 -1.42
CA PHE A 80 -9.68 6.30 -0.99
C PHE A 80 -10.86 5.33 -1.12
N ARG A 81 -10.59 4.02 -1.11
CA ARG A 81 -11.64 2.99 -1.12
C ARG A 81 -12.10 2.71 0.30
N ARG A 82 -13.41 2.62 0.49
CA ARG A 82 -14.01 2.04 1.69
C ARG A 82 -14.01 0.52 1.61
N ILE A 83 -13.69 -0.13 2.71
CA ILE A 83 -13.58 -1.58 2.79
C ILE A 83 -14.70 -2.11 3.67
N ALA A 84 -15.44 -3.09 3.15
CA ALA A 84 -16.56 -3.69 3.86
C ALA A 84 -16.06 -4.57 5.01
N ILE A 85 -16.58 -4.35 6.22
CA ILE A 85 -16.23 -5.07 7.45
C ILE A 85 -17.48 -5.80 7.95
N PRO A 86 -17.82 -6.96 7.36
CA PRO A 86 -19.01 -7.71 7.74
C PRO A 86 -18.88 -8.25 9.17
N ARG A 87 -19.93 -8.07 9.97
CA ARG A 87 -20.06 -8.60 11.33
C ARG A 87 -21.46 -9.12 11.51
N GLY A 88 -21.61 -10.38 11.93
CA GLY A 88 -22.93 -10.98 12.05
C GLY A 88 -23.77 -10.31 13.13
N LYS A 89 -25.06 -10.14 12.84
CA LYS A 89 -26.07 -9.53 13.70
C LYS A 89 -27.19 -10.54 13.92
N GLY A 90 -27.28 -11.13 15.10
CA GLY A 90 -28.18 -12.23 15.44
C GLY A 90 -27.51 -13.30 16.29
N LEU A 91 -28.30 -14.21 16.87
CA LEU A 91 -27.77 -15.32 17.68
C LEU A 91 -26.86 -16.21 16.83
N GLY A 92 -25.62 -16.39 17.27
CA GLY A 92 -24.54 -17.03 16.51
C GLY A 92 -23.57 -16.02 15.86
N GLY A 93 -23.93 -14.73 15.82
CA GLY A 93 -23.11 -13.63 15.30
C GLY A 93 -22.53 -13.93 13.91
N SER A 94 -21.22 -13.72 13.73
CA SER A 94 -20.57 -13.90 12.42
C SER A 94 -20.63 -15.33 11.87
N THR A 95 -20.92 -16.35 12.69
CA THR A 95 -21.10 -17.73 12.18
C THR A 95 -22.36 -17.87 11.31
N LEU A 96 -23.31 -16.95 11.43
CA LEU A 96 -24.47 -16.86 10.55
C LEU A 96 -24.10 -16.48 9.11
N ILE A 97 -23.05 -15.65 8.94
CA ILE A 97 -22.73 -14.99 7.66
C ILE A 97 -21.38 -15.41 7.05
N ASN A 98 -20.51 -16.09 7.79
CA ASN A 98 -19.15 -16.42 7.33
C ASN A 98 -19.13 -17.59 6.32
N GLY A 99 -17.97 -17.93 5.77
CA GLY A 99 -17.83 -19.05 4.83
C GLY A 99 -17.58 -20.42 5.45
N MET A 100 -17.73 -20.56 6.77
CA MET A 100 -17.50 -21.78 7.54
C MET A 100 -16.07 -22.32 7.56
N ILE A 101 -15.06 -21.55 7.14
CA ILE A 101 -13.67 -21.99 7.25
C ILE A 101 -13.26 -22.01 8.74
N TYR A 102 -12.66 -23.10 9.20
CA TYR A 102 -12.20 -23.29 10.57
C TYR A 102 -10.66 -23.23 10.63
N VAL A 103 -10.12 -22.27 11.38
CA VAL A 103 -8.67 -22.10 11.60
C VAL A 103 -8.44 -21.82 13.09
N ARG A 104 -7.55 -22.58 13.72
CA ARG A 104 -7.23 -22.47 15.15
C ARG A 104 -5.99 -21.64 15.47
N GLY A 105 -5.26 -21.16 14.47
CA GLY A 105 -3.92 -20.60 14.66
C GLY A 105 -2.87 -21.70 14.95
N GLN A 106 -1.67 -21.31 15.37
CA GLN A 106 -0.56 -22.22 15.69
C GLN A 106 0.07 -21.86 17.04
N PRO A 107 0.85 -22.75 17.67
CA PRO A 107 1.40 -22.52 19.01
C PRO A 107 2.05 -21.15 19.18
N GLN A 108 2.85 -20.73 18.20
CA GLN A 108 3.59 -19.48 18.23
C GLN A 108 2.71 -18.22 18.22
N ASP A 109 1.46 -18.30 17.75
CA ASP A 109 0.52 -17.17 17.83
C ASP A 109 0.15 -16.88 19.29
N TYR A 110 -0.10 -17.94 20.05
CA TYR A 110 -0.50 -17.90 21.46
C TYR A 110 0.68 -17.61 22.38
N GLU A 111 1.85 -18.17 22.08
CA GLU A 111 3.07 -17.77 22.81
C GLU A 111 3.39 -16.30 22.60
N GLY A 112 3.20 -15.77 21.39
CA GLY A 112 3.31 -14.34 21.14
C GLY A 112 2.29 -13.50 21.92
N TRP A 113 1.14 -14.05 22.32
CA TRP A 113 0.20 -13.35 23.21
C TRP A 113 0.73 -13.34 24.65
N ARG A 114 1.21 -14.50 25.13
CA ARG A 114 1.81 -14.63 26.46
C ARG A 114 3.03 -13.74 26.63
N GLU A 115 3.92 -13.70 25.63
CA GLU A 115 5.12 -12.82 25.59
C GLU A 115 4.75 -11.33 25.63
N ARG A 116 3.59 -10.95 25.11
CA ARG A 116 3.06 -9.58 25.16
C ARG A 116 2.27 -9.27 26.44
N GLY A 117 2.27 -10.19 27.41
CA GLY A 117 1.68 -9.99 28.73
C GLY A 117 0.33 -10.67 28.96
N ALA A 118 -0.23 -11.39 27.97
CA ALA A 118 -1.43 -12.19 28.15
C ALA A 118 -1.11 -13.50 28.90
N THR A 119 -0.76 -13.38 30.18
CA THR A 119 -0.41 -14.51 31.05
C THR A 119 -1.55 -15.54 31.08
N GLY A 120 -1.24 -16.82 30.89
CA GLY A 120 -2.24 -17.90 30.81
C GLY A 120 -2.94 -18.03 29.45
N TRP A 121 -2.45 -17.36 28.41
CA TRP A 121 -2.93 -17.51 27.03
C TRP A 121 -1.91 -18.19 26.12
N GLY A 122 -0.97 -18.94 26.69
CA GLY A 122 -0.02 -19.72 25.92
C GLY A 122 -0.67 -20.92 25.23
N TRP A 123 0.07 -21.56 24.32
CA TRP A 123 -0.47 -22.68 23.53
C TRP A 123 -1.07 -23.79 24.39
N ASP A 124 -0.33 -24.21 25.41
CA ASP A 124 -0.75 -25.30 26.31
C ASP A 124 -1.96 -24.88 27.17
N ASP A 125 -2.13 -23.58 27.42
CA ASP A 125 -3.29 -23.05 28.14
C ASP A 125 -4.56 -23.06 27.26
N VAL A 126 -4.43 -22.74 25.97
CA VAL A 126 -5.59 -22.61 25.06
C VAL A 126 -5.98 -23.92 24.37
N LEU A 127 -5.04 -24.84 24.16
CA LEU A 127 -5.27 -26.11 23.46
C LEU A 127 -6.42 -26.95 24.06
N PRO A 128 -6.54 -27.10 25.40
CA PRO A 128 -7.67 -27.81 26.01
C PRO A 128 -9.03 -27.24 25.59
N TYR A 129 -9.14 -25.92 25.43
CA TYR A 129 -10.38 -25.27 25.00
C TYR A 129 -10.66 -25.51 23.52
N PHE A 130 -9.65 -25.50 22.65
CA PHE A 130 -9.82 -25.89 21.24
C PHE A 130 -10.33 -27.33 21.12
N LYS A 131 -9.74 -28.26 21.88
CA LYS A 131 -10.17 -29.67 21.90
C LYS A 131 -11.59 -29.82 22.47
N ALA A 132 -11.98 -28.99 23.43
CA ALA A 132 -13.31 -29.04 24.03
C ALA A 132 -14.41 -28.53 23.08
N ILE A 133 -14.11 -27.58 22.18
CA ILE A 133 -15.12 -27.01 21.28
C ILE A 133 -15.30 -27.81 19.98
N GLU A 134 -14.26 -28.47 19.49
CA GLU A 134 -14.29 -29.14 18.18
C GLU A 134 -14.62 -30.64 18.25
N ARG A 135 -15.26 -31.14 17.20
CA ARG A 135 -15.49 -32.55 16.92
C ARG A 135 -14.95 -32.88 15.54
N TRP A 136 -13.72 -33.39 15.53
CA TRP A 136 -12.98 -33.87 14.37
C TRP A 136 -13.04 -35.39 14.28
N THR A 137 -13.46 -35.92 13.13
CA THR A 137 -13.66 -37.37 12.91
C THR A 137 -12.63 -38.00 11.98
N LEU A 138 -11.80 -37.18 11.32
CA LEU A 138 -10.72 -37.67 10.44
C LEU A 138 -9.46 -38.04 11.25
N PRO A 139 -8.43 -38.63 10.62
CA PRO A 139 -7.17 -38.92 11.30
C PRO A 139 -6.59 -37.70 12.02
N ASP A 140 -5.98 -37.94 13.18
CA ASP A 140 -5.28 -36.93 14.00
C ASP A 140 -3.97 -37.56 14.47
N PRO A 141 -2.94 -37.59 13.60
CA PRO A 141 -1.66 -38.19 13.94
C PRO A 141 -0.93 -37.43 15.05
N ASP A 142 -1.26 -36.15 15.25
CA ASP A 142 -0.60 -35.29 16.24
C ASP A 142 -1.28 -35.33 17.63
N GLY A 143 -2.49 -35.89 17.74
CA GLY A 143 -3.27 -35.92 18.99
C GLY A 143 -3.80 -34.56 19.44
N LEU A 144 -3.79 -33.57 18.54
CA LEU A 144 -4.10 -32.17 18.84
C LEU A 144 -5.57 -31.82 18.57
N ARG A 145 -6.40 -32.76 18.13
CA ARG A 145 -7.79 -32.50 17.74
C ARG A 145 -8.79 -32.90 18.84
N GLY A 146 -9.86 -32.13 18.96
CA GLY A 146 -11.04 -32.45 19.75
C GLY A 146 -11.91 -33.51 19.08
N ARG A 147 -12.45 -34.45 19.85
CA ARG A 147 -13.26 -35.57 19.33
C ARG A 147 -14.74 -35.49 19.70
N SER A 148 -15.11 -34.69 20.69
CA SER A 148 -16.45 -34.71 21.30
C SER A 148 -17.09 -33.34 21.46
N GLY A 149 -16.45 -32.28 20.97
CA GLY A 149 -16.99 -30.92 21.09
C GLY A 149 -18.30 -30.73 20.34
N PRO A 150 -19.05 -29.67 20.65
CA PRO A 150 -20.33 -29.39 20.00
C PRO A 150 -20.18 -28.97 18.54
N LEU A 151 -19.05 -28.39 18.13
CA LEU A 151 -18.82 -27.89 16.78
C LEU A 151 -18.24 -29.00 15.87
N PRO A 152 -19.00 -29.52 14.88
CA PRO A 152 -18.45 -30.46 13.90
C PRO A 152 -17.46 -29.74 13.00
N VAL A 153 -16.26 -30.29 12.83
CA VAL A 153 -15.25 -29.81 11.89
C VAL A 153 -14.93 -30.95 10.91
N ASN A 154 -14.98 -30.65 9.62
CA ASN A 154 -14.78 -31.62 8.53
C ASN A 154 -13.91 -30.99 7.42
N GLU A 155 -13.41 -31.77 6.48
CA GLU A 155 -12.90 -31.20 5.22
C GLU A 155 -14.05 -30.75 4.31
N VAL A 156 -13.75 -29.84 3.37
CA VAL A 156 -14.66 -29.58 2.25
C VAL A 156 -14.91 -30.89 1.48
N VAL A 157 -16.19 -31.22 1.35
CA VAL A 157 -16.66 -32.51 0.86
C VAL A 157 -16.67 -32.58 -0.67
N GLU A 158 -16.99 -31.46 -1.32
CA GLU A 158 -16.98 -31.32 -2.78
C GLU A 158 -15.60 -30.80 -3.22
N LYS A 159 -14.80 -31.69 -3.82
CA LYS A 159 -13.48 -31.35 -4.39
C LYS A 159 -13.64 -31.13 -5.90
N THR A 160 -12.92 -30.14 -6.43
CA THR A 160 -13.04 -29.71 -7.84
C THR A 160 -11.74 -29.95 -8.60
N PRO A 161 -11.78 -30.25 -9.91
CA PRO A 161 -10.57 -30.46 -10.71
C PRO A 161 -9.62 -29.26 -10.70
N ILE A 162 -10.16 -28.03 -10.69
CA ILE A 162 -9.34 -26.82 -10.64
C ILE A 162 -8.71 -26.60 -9.25
N GLY A 163 -9.34 -27.07 -8.17
CA GLY A 163 -8.74 -27.09 -6.84
C GLY A 163 -7.61 -28.11 -6.72
N ASP A 164 -7.78 -29.30 -7.30
CA ASP A 164 -6.70 -30.29 -7.42
C ASP A 164 -5.54 -29.73 -8.25
N ALA A 165 -5.83 -29.07 -9.37
CA ALA A 165 -4.82 -28.41 -10.20
C ALA A 165 -4.07 -27.30 -9.45
N PHE A 166 -4.75 -26.52 -8.61
CA PHE A 166 -4.12 -25.52 -7.74
C PHE A 166 -3.15 -26.16 -6.74
N ILE A 167 -3.57 -27.24 -6.06
CA ILE A 167 -2.69 -27.97 -5.14
C ILE A 167 -1.49 -28.55 -5.89
N ALA A 168 -1.71 -29.21 -7.03
CA ALA A 168 -0.65 -29.81 -7.84
C ALA A 168 0.35 -28.76 -8.33
N ALA A 169 -0.12 -27.58 -8.75
CA ALA A 169 0.73 -26.48 -9.16
C ALA A 169 1.59 -25.95 -8.00
N ALA A 170 1.01 -25.79 -6.80
CA ALA A 170 1.76 -25.37 -5.62
C ALA A 170 2.81 -26.42 -5.20
N VAL A 171 2.48 -27.71 -5.27
CA VAL A 171 3.43 -28.79 -4.99
C VAL A 171 4.57 -28.83 -6.02
N ALA A 172 4.26 -28.63 -7.30
CA ALA A 172 5.28 -28.51 -8.35
C ALA A 172 6.21 -27.30 -8.14
N GLN A 173 5.75 -26.25 -7.44
CA GLN A 173 6.54 -25.09 -7.01
C GLN A 173 7.29 -25.33 -5.68
N GLY A 174 7.36 -26.57 -5.20
CA GLY A 174 8.10 -26.95 -4.00
C GLY A 174 7.34 -26.77 -2.68
N GLN A 175 6.05 -26.44 -2.70
CA GLN A 175 5.25 -26.34 -1.47
C GLN A 175 4.81 -27.73 -0.99
N CYS A 176 4.75 -27.95 0.32
CA CYS A 176 4.26 -29.22 0.85
C CYS A 176 2.73 -29.29 0.82
N PHE A 177 2.19 -30.47 0.52
CA PHE A 177 0.78 -30.76 0.77
C PHE A 177 0.54 -30.90 2.27
N ASN A 178 -0.47 -30.21 2.81
CA ASN A 178 -0.85 -30.28 4.21
C ASN A 178 -2.32 -30.70 4.35
N PRO A 179 -2.60 -31.94 4.80
CA PRO A 179 -3.97 -32.42 5.01
C PRO A 179 -4.60 -31.87 6.31
N ASP A 180 -3.79 -31.39 7.27
CA ASP A 180 -4.27 -30.82 8.51
C ASP A 180 -3.47 -29.59 8.93
N TYR A 181 -3.84 -28.42 8.40
CA TYR A 181 -3.26 -27.13 8.81
C TYR A 181 -3.67 -26.69 10.23
N ASN A 182 -4.63 -27.40 10.84
CA ASN A 182 -4.95 -27.33 12.26
C ASN A 182 -4.29 -28.50 13.03
N GLY A 183 -3.22 -29.11 12.50
CA GLY A 183 -2.37 -30.08 13.17
C GLY A 183 -1.15 -29.42 13.81
N ARG A 184 -0.05 -30.15 13.97
CA ARG A 184 1.20 -29.63 14.56
C ARG A 184 1.83 -28.51 13.74
N ARG A 185 1.66 -28.54 12.40
CA ARG A 185 2.21 -27.53 11.48
C ARG A 185 1.12 -26.95 10.59
N GLN A 186 1.13 -25.62 10.45
CA GLN A 186 0.19 -24.91 9.59
C GLN A 186 0.69 -24.80 8.13
N ASP A 187 2.01 -24.80 7.90
CA ASP A 187 2.62 -24.59 6.57
C ASP A 187 2.07 -25.57 5.51
N GLY A 188 1.91 -25.09 4.28
CA GLY A 188 1.61 -25.92 3.12
C GLY A 188 0.28 -25.59 2.44
N VAL A 189 -0.02 -26.37 1.39
CA VAL A 189 -1.20 -26.23 0.53
C VAL A 189 -2.17 -27.40 0.75
N GLY A 190 -3.48 -27.13 0.75
CA GLY A 190 -4.47 -28.17 1.04
C GLY A 190 -5.91 -27.74 0.83
N TRP A 191 -6.83 -28.61 1.23
CA TRP A 191 -8.27 -28.35 1.23
C TRP A 191 -8.68 -27.70 2.55
N TYR A 192 -9.56 -26.70 2.50
CA TYR A 192 -10.03 -26.05 3.73
C TYR A 192 -10.80 -27.04 4.62
N GLN A 193 -10.64 -26.86 5.93
CA GLN A 193 -11.49 -27.48 6.94
C GLN A 193 -12.63 -26.53 7.26
N VAL A 194 -13.83 -27.08 7.40
CA VAL A 194 -15.07 -26.33 7.55
C VAL A 194 -15.94 -26.85 8.69
N ASN A 195 -16.63 -25.93 9.38
CA ASN A 195 -17.59 -26.30 10.40
C ASN A 195 -18.98 -26.61 9.82
N GLN A 196 -19.08 -27.74 9.12
CA GLN A 196 -20.31 -28.23 8.49
C GLN A 196 -20.71 -29.61 9.02
N ALA A 197 -21.99 -29.96 8.96
CA ALA A 197 -22.46 -31.32 9.23
C ALA A 197 -23.59 -31.69 8.25
N GLY A 198 -23.47 -32.86 7.61
CA GLY A 198 -24.51 -33.34 6.68
C GLY A 198 -24.77 -32.40 5.49
N GLY A 199 -23.74 -31.67 5.02
CA GLY A 199 -23.85 -30.68 3.95
C GLY A 199 -24.52 -29.36 4.37
N GLU A 200 -24.77 -29.15 5.67
CA GLU A 200 -25.30 -27.92 6.23
C GLU A 200 -24.27 -27.16 7.07
N ARG A 201 -24.49 -25.85 7.20
CA ARG A 201 -23.75 -24.98 8.10
C ARG A 201 -24.06 -25.31 9.57
N TYR A 202 -23.05 -25.21 10.41
CA TYR A 202 -23.17 -25.37 11.86
C TYR A 202 -22.72 -24.10 12.59
N SER A 203 -23.68 -23.22 12.89
CA SER A 203 -23.46 -21.94 13.58
C SER A 203 -23.34 -22.11 15.11
N ALA A 204 -22.84 -21.08 15.79
CA ALA A 204 -22.59 -21.14 17.23
C ALA A 204 -23.88 -21.22 18.06
N ASP A 205 -24.98 -20.61 17.62
CA ASP A 205 -26.28 -20.74 18.28
C ASP A 205 -26.76 -22.20 18.26
N ARG A 206 -26.60 -22.89 17.13
CA ARG A 206 -26.91 -24.32 17.00
C ARG A 206 -26.02 -25.18 17.89
N ALA A 207 -24.72 -24.88 17.93
CA ALA A 207 -23.75 -25.66 18.71
C ALA A 207 -23.93 -25.52 20.23
N TRP A 208 -24.25 -24.32 20.73
CA TRP A 208 -24.28 -24.07 22.18
C TRP A 208 -25.66 -23.67 22.71
N LEU A 209 -26.38 -22.77 22.02
CA LEU A 209 -27.64 -22.23 22.54
C LEU A 209 -28.85 -23.14 22.33
N GLU A 210 -28.88 -24.00 21.31
CA GLU A 210 -30.03 -24.87 21.02
C GLU A 210 -30.42 -25.75 22.24
N GLN A 211 -29.43 -26.22 23.01
CA GLN A 211 -29.67 -26.95 24.25
C GLN A 211 -29.67 -26.04 25.48
N ALA A 212 -28.76 -25.06 25.56
CA ALA A 212 -28.65 -24.18 26.73
C ALA A 212 -29.92 -23.33 26.95
N SER A 213 -30.58 -22.88 25.88
CA SER A 213 -31.80 -22.06 25.94
C SER A 213 -33.00 -22.77 26.56
N LYS A 214 -32.95 -24.10 26.71
CA LYS A 214 -33.97 -24.88 27.41
C LYS A 214 -33.82 -24.85 28.94
N ARG A 215 -32.68 -24.36 29.45
CA ARG A 215 -32.41 -24.29 30.88
C ARG A 215 -33.15 -23.09 31.49
N PRO A 216 -33.83 -23.25 32.64
CA PRO A 216 -34.64 -22.19 33.23
C PRO A 216 -33.83 -20.99 33.77
N ASN A 217 -32.52 -21.18 33.97
CA ASN A 217 -31.60 -20.14 34.47
C ASN A 217 -30.91 -19.34 33.34
N LEU A 218 -31.27 -19.55 32.06
CA LEU A 218 -30.82 -18.74 30.93
C LEU A 218 -31.97 -17.93 30.34
N THR A 219 -31.84 -16.62 30.34
CA THR A 219 -32.74 -15.72 29.61
C THR A 219 -32.03 -15.21 28.36
N VAL A 220 -32.57 -15.49 27.17
CA VAL A 220 -32.05 -14.98 25.90
C VAL A 220 -32.98 -13.88 25.37
N LEU A 221 -32.44 -12.68 25.20
CA LEU A 221 -33.17 -11.51 24.74
C LEU A 221 -32.65 -11.05 23.37
N THR A 222 -33.36 -11.42 22.30
CA THR A 222 -33.05 -10.99 20.92
C THR A 222 -33.75 -9.69 20.57
N GLY A 223 -33.20 -8.92 19.63
CA GLY A 223 -33.69 -7.58 19.31
C GLY A 223 -33.48 -6.57 20.45
N ALA A 224 -32.60 -6.89 21.40
CA ALA A 224 -32.24 -6.06 22.53
C ALA A 224 -30.88 -5.42 22.29
N ARG A 225 -30.88 -4.10 22.12
CA ARG A 225 -29.67 -3.32 21.87
C ARG A 225 -29.19 -2.70 23.17
N VAL A 226 -28.08 -3.19 23.71
CA VAL A 226 -27.41 -2.54 24.84
C VAL A 226 -26.85 -1.20 24.38
N MET A 227 -27.24 -0.13 25.07
CA MET A 227 -26.92 1.26 24.72
C MET A 227 -25.69 1.76 25.47
N ARG A 228 -25.55 1.38 26.74
CA ARG A 228 -24.43 1.70 27.62
C ARG A 228 -24.32 0.71 28.78
N ILE A 229 -23.13 0.64 29.35
CA ILE A 229 -22.81 -0.05 30.60
C ILE A 229 -23.06 0.92 31.74
N LEU A 230 -23.64 0.42 32.82
CA LEU A 230 -23.89 1.20 34.04
C LEU A 230 -22.73 0.98 35.00
N LEU A 231 -22.13 2.06 35.48
CA LEU A 231 -20.98 2.02 36.37
C LEU A 231 -21.36 2.49 37.77
N GLU A 232 -20.95 1.72 38.78
CA GLU A 232 -20.91 2.12 40.19
C GLU A 232 -19.42 2.21 40.59
N GLY A 233 -18.88 3.44 40.57
CA GLY A 233 -17.44 3.65 40.68
C GLY A 233 -16.69 2.96 39.53
N ARG A 234 -15.87 1.96 39.83
CA ARG A 234 -15.13 1.15 38.82
C ARG A 234 -15.82 -0.17 38.47
N LYS A 235 -16.98 -0.47 39.05
CA LYS A 235 -17.70 -1.73 38.83
C LYS A 235 -18.77 -1.56 37.76
N ALA A 236 -18.83 -2.47 36.79
CA ALA A 236 -19.98 -2.59 35.89
C ALA A 236 -21.16 -3.23 36.64
N ALA A 237 -22.16 -2.43 36.99
CA ALA A 237 -23.31 -2.83 37.82
C ALA A 237 -24.52 -3.32 36.98
N GLY A 238 -24.48 -3.08 35.67
CA GLY A 238 -25.58 -3.46 34.79
C GLY A 238 -25.46 -2.86 33.40
N VAL A 239 -26.55 -2.91 32.65
CA VAL A 239 -26.65 -2.33 31.31
C VAL A 239 -27.97 -1.59 31.14
N ALA A 240 -27.94 -0.50 30.39
CA ALA A 240 -29.14 0.09 29.81
C ALA A 240 -29.32 -0.47 28.41
N LEU A 241 -30.51 -1.01 28.11
CA LEU A 241 -30.82 -1.62 26.82
C LEU A 241 -32.13 -1.08 26.26
N ARG A 242 -32.22 -1.05 24.93
CA ARG A 242 -33.45 -0.79 24.19
C ARG A 242 -33.99 -2.10 23.64
N HIS A 243 -35.21 -2.44 24.01
CA HIS A 243 -35.91 -3.63 23.54
C HIS A 243 -37.37 -3.30 23.21
N LYS A 244 -37.82 -3.66 22.01
CA LYS A 244 -39.17 -3.37 21.48
C LYS A 244 -39.60 -1.89 21.57
N GLY A 245 -38.63 -0.97 21.43
CA GLY A 245 -38.89 0.48 21.50
C GLY A 245 -38.90 1.08 22.90
N SER A 246 -38.86 0.26 23.96
CA SER A 246 -38.70 0.72 25.34
C SER A 246 -37.25 0.62 25.81
N GLU A 247 -36.80 1.60 26.60
CA GLU A 247 -35.53 1.52 27.31
C GLU A 247 -35.73 0.91 28.70
N GLN A 248 -34.82 0.02 29.08
CA GLN A 248 -34.88 -0.73 30.33
C GLN A 248 -33.48 -0.82 30.91
N THR A 249 -33.38 -0.71 32.22
CA THR A 249 -32.16 -0.97 32.97
C THR A 249 -32.20 -2.39 33.52
N VAL A 250 -31.11 -3.13 33.37
CA VAL A 250 -30.95 -4.45 33.96
C VAL A 250 -29.67 -4.49 34.77
N TYR A 251 -29.79 -4.89 36.04
CA TYR A 251 -28.67 -5.00 36.96
C TYR A 251 -28.14 -6.45 37.00
N GLY A 252 -26.84 -6.57 37.19
CA GLY A 252 -26.22 -7.87 37.41
C GLY A 252 -24.90 -7.79 38.15
N ALA A 253 -24.46 -8.92 38.71
CA ALA A 253 -23.21 -8.97 39.46
C ALA A 253 -21.99 -8.73 38.56
N GLU A 254 -22.01 -9.29 37.35
CA GLU A 254 -20.98 -9.10 36.33
C GLU A 254 -21.57 -8.83 34.93
N VAL A 255 -20.91 -7.97 34.16
CA VAL A 255 -21.23 -7.66 32.75
C VAL A 255 -20.09 -8.13 31.86
N ILE A 256 -20.38 -9.03 30.91
CA ILE A 256 -19.42 -9.59 29.97
C ILE A 256 -19.69 -9.03 28.57
N LEU A 257 -18.73 -8.30 28.01
CA LEU A 257 -18.82 -7.74 26.67
C LEU A 257 -18.37 -8.74 25.60
N ALA A 258 -19.32 -9.32 24.88
CA ALA A 258 -19.13 -10.21 23.74
C ALA A 258 -19.66 -9.60 22.42
N ALA A 259 -19.66 -8.27 22.30
CA ALA A 259 -20.20 -7.53 21.15
C ALA A 259 -19.28 -7.55 19.90
N GLY A 260 -18.09 -8.13 20.03
CA GLY A 260 -17.11 -8.26 18.94
C GLY A 260 -16.21 -7.03 18.78
N ALA A 261 -15.17 -7.18 17.96
CA ALA A 261 -14.06 -6.23 17.87
C ALA A 261 -14.44 -4.79 17.45
N VAL A 262 -15.60 -4.59 16.82
CA VAL A 262 -16.05 -3.24 16.38
C VAL A 262 -16.94 -2.59 17.42
N GLN A 263 -17.91 -3.34 17.96
CA GLN A 263 -18.94 -2.75 18.81
C GLN A 263 -18.52 -2.67 20.28
N THR A 264 -17.61 -3.53 20.74
CA THR A 264 -17.08 -3.44 22.10
C THR A 264 -16.42 -2.08 22.39
N PRO A 265 -15.44 -1.59 21.60
CA PRO A 265 -14.84 -0.27 21.86
C PRO A 265 -15.88 0.86 21.74
N GLN A 266 -16.76 0.80 20.75
CA GLN A 266 -17.85 1.78 20.60
C GLN A 266 -18.75 1.83 21.85
N LEU A 267 -19.15 0.67 22.38
CA LEU A 267 -20.01 0.60 23.56
C LEU A 267 -19.31 1.09 24.83
N LEU A 268 -18.01 0.82 24.98
CA LEU A 268 -17.21 1.34 26.09
C LEU A 268 -17.16 2.87 26.04
N GLU A 269 -16.87 3.46 24.88
CA GLU A 269 -16.83 4.91 24.71
C GLU A 269 -18.21 5.55 24.98
N LEU A 270 -19.28 4.96 24.45
CA LEU A 270 -20.67 5.39 24.74
C LEU A 270 -21.09 5.25 26.21
N SER A 271 -20.34 4.47 26.99
CA SER A 271 -20.52 4.32 28.43
C SER A 271 -19.61 5.27 29.23
N GLY A 272 -18.94 6.22 28.58
CA GLY A 272 -18.01 7.16 29.21
C GLY A 272 -16.64 6.56 29.54
N ILE A 273 -16.27 5.43 28.92
CA ILE A 273 -15.00 4.74 29.15
C ILE A 273 -14.10 4.93 27.92
N GLY A 274 -13.06 5.76 28.03
CA GLY A 274 -12.19 6.07 26.88
C GLY A 274 -11.26 7.27 27.11
N ASP A 275 -10.72 7.82 26.02
CA ASP A 275 -9.94 9.07 26.07
C ASP A 275 -10.87 10.26 26.38
N PRO A 276 -10.68 10.99 27.51
CA PRO A 276 -11.53 12.10 27.90
C PRO A 276 -11.69 13.18 26.82
N VAL A 277 -10.61 13.53 26.11
CA VAL A 277 -10.63 14.60 25.09
C VAL A 277 -11.54 14.21 23.92
N ARG A 278 -11.40 12.96 23.46
CA ARG A 278 -12.22 12.41 22.38
C ARG A 278 -13.69 12.30 22.79
N LEU A 279 -13.97 11.75 23.96
CA LEU A 279 -15.34 11.56 24.45
C LEU A 279 -16.08 12.91 24.56
N GLN A 280 -15.44 13.91 25.16
CA GLN A 280 -15.99 15.26 25.24
C GLN A 280 -16.23 15.87 23.86
N GLY A 281 -15.31 15.65 22.91
CA GLY A 281 -15.43 16.12 21.52
C GLY A 281 -16.67 15.61 20.78
N ILE A 282 -17.25 14.49 21.21
CA ILE A 282 -18.50 13.93 20.66
C ILE A 282 -19.68 14.03 21.62
N GLY A 283 -19.57 14.84 22.69
CA GLY A 283 -20.66 15.10 23.62
C GLY A 283 -20.96 13.97 24.61
N ILE A 284 -19.96 13.12 24.92
CA ILE A 284 -20.08 12.06 25.91
C ILE A 284 -19.29 12.46 27.17
N GLU A 285 -19.93 12.33 28.34
CA GLU A 285 -19.29 12.58 29.63
C GLU A 285 -18.26 11.47 29.95
N PRO A 286 -16.98 11.80 30.19
CA PRO A 286 -15.99 10.81 30.60
C PRO A 286 -16.25 10.36 32.05
N ILE A 287 -16.54 9.08 32.24
CA ILE A 287 -16.73 8.44 33.55
C ILE A 287 -15.47 7.70 34.01
N HIS A 288 -14.76 7.07 33.06
CA HIS A 288 -13.50 6.36 33.33
C HIS A 288 -12.47 6.63 32.23
N ALA A 289 -11.38 7.32 32.58
CA ALA A 289 -10.29 7.61 31.65
C ALA A 289 -9.52 6.32 31.32
N LEU A 290 -9.63 5.89 30.06
CA LEU A 290 -8.89 4.75 29.53
C LEU A 290 -8.55 5.00 28.05
N PRO A 291 -7.51 5.80 27.74
CA PRO A 291 -7.24 6.25 26.38
C PRO A 291 -6.94 5.15 25.35
N GLY A 292 -6.65 3.92 25.81
CA GLY A 292 -6.42 2.77 24.93
C GLY A 292 -7.70 2.16 24.34
N VAL A 293 -8.89 2.56 24.79
CA VAL A 293 -10.15 2.07 24.21
C VAL A 293 -10.26 2.53 22.75
N GLY A 294 -10.50 1.57 21.85
CA GLY A 294 -10.61 1.84 20.41
C GLY A 294 -9.29 1.79 19.66
N GLU A 295 -8.15 1.79 20.34
CA GLU A 295 -6.83 1.73 19.70
C GLU A 295 -6.39 0.30 19.37
N ASN A 296 -5.30 0.16 18.60
CA ASN A 296 -4.67 -1.13 18.24
C ASN A 296 -5.55 -2.06 17.38
N TYR A 297 -6.38 -1.49 16.49
CA TYR A 297 -7.13 -2.27 15.52
C TYR A 297 -6.17 -2.94 14.51
N LEU A 298 -6.19 -4.26 14.45
CA LEU A 298 -5.45 -5.04 13.45
C LEU A 298 -6.44 -5.70 12.50
N ASP A 299 -6.19 -5.60 11.19
CA ASP A 299 -7.00 -6.28 10.18
C ASP A 299 -6.14 -6.92 9.09
N HIS A 300 -6.70 -7.96 8.50
CA HIS A 300 -6.06 -8.79 7.50
C HIS A 300 -6.59 -8.43 6.11
N PHE A 301 -5.90 -7.50 5.43
CA PHE A 301 -6.27 -7.16 4.07
C PHE A 301 -6.08 -8.34 3.12
N CYS A 302 -7.07 -8.54 2.26
CA CYS A 302 -7.07 -9.58 1.24
C CYS A 302 -6.99 -8.93 -0.13
N THR A 303 -5.83 -9.04 -0.77
CA THR A 303 -5.64 -8.67 -2.17
C THR A 303 -6.21 -9.78 -3.03
N ARG A 304 -7.13 -9.45 -3.93
CA ARG A 304 -7.82 -10.42 -4.80
C ARG A 304 -7.37 -10.24 -6.23
N MET A 305 -7.01 -11.35 -6.86
CA MET A 305 -6.68 -11.43 -8.27
C MET A 305 -7.64 -12.40 -8.95
N ASN A 306 -8.16 -12.01 -10.12
CA ASN A 306 -9.11 -12.80 -10.89
C ASN A 306 -8.48 -13.20 -12.22
N TRP A 307 -8.67 -14.45 -12.62
CA TRP A 307 -8.25 -14.93 -13.95
C TRP A 307 -9.41 -15.61 -14.65
N ARG A 308 -9.47 -15.44 -15.98
CA ARG A 308 -10.32 -16.26 -16.84
C ARG A 308 -9.71 -17.65 -16.94
N VAL A 309 -10.55 -18.67 -16.98
CA VAL A 309 -10.13 -20.07 -17.13
C VAL A 309 -10.61 -20.57 -18.50
N SER A 310 -9.81 -21.40 -19.17
CA SER A 310 -10.12 -21.90 -20.51
C SER A 310 -11.23 -22.96 -20.55
N GLN A 311 -11.48 -23.63 -19.41
CA GLN A 311 -12.47 -24.69 -19.29
C GLN A 311 -13.68 -24.25 -18.43
N PRO A 312 -14.92 -24.63 -18.79
CA PRO A 312 -16.14 -24.25 -18.08
C PRO A 312 -16.41 -25.14 -16.86
N ILE A 313 -15.42 -25.24 -15.97
CA ILE A 313 -15.40 -26.12 -14.79
C ILE A 313 -15.50 -25.33 -13.47
N THR A 314 -15.87 -24.05 -13.53
CA THR A 314 -15.89 -23.16 -12.37
C THR A 314 -17.31 -22.91 -11.87
N LEU A 315 -17.44 -22.34 -10.67
CA LEU A 315 -18.73 -21.98 -10.09
C LEU A 315 -19.54 -21.04 -11.01
N ASN A 316 -18.85 -20.21 -11.82
CA ASN A 316 -19.45 -19.19 -12.67
C ASN A 316 -20.53 -19.72 -13.61
N GLU A 317 -20.33 -20.91 -14.16
CA GLU A 317 -21.24 -21.57 -15.10
C GLU A 317 -22.14 -22.60 -14.43
N LEU A 318 -21.70 -23.23 -13.33
CA LEU A 318 -22.51 -24.19 -12.59
C LEU A 318 -23.74 -23.56 -11.93
N THR A 319 -23.67 -22.26 -11.58
CA THR A 319 -24.79 -21.55 -10.95
C THR A 319 -25.80 -20.97 -11.96
N ARG A 320 -25.86 -21.50 -13.20
CA ARG A 320 -26.70 -20.94 -14.27
C ARG A 320 -27.44 -22.00 -15.07
N GLY A 321 -28.60 -21.62 -15.61
CA GLY A 321 -29.37 -22.42 -16.56
C GLY A 321 -29.73 -23.82 -16.03
N PRO A 322 -29.80 -24.84 -16.91
CA PRO A 322 -30.11 -26.22 -16.53
C PRO A 322 -29.12 -26.83 -15.52
N ARG A 323 -27.85 -26.41 -15.55
CA ARG A 323 -26.82 -26.89 -14.61
C ARG A 323 -27.18 -26.54 -13.17
N LEU A 324 -27.68 -25.32 -12.92
CA LEU A 324 -28.14 -24.91 -11.60
C LEU A 324 -29.27 -25.82 -11.08
N VAL A 325 -30.21 -26.20 -11.94
CA VAL A 325 -31.33 -27.09 -11.55
C VAL A 325 -30.78 -28.45 -11.10
N GLY A 326 -29.83 -29.01 -11.85
CA GLY A 326 -29.14 -30.24 -11.47
C GLY A 326 -28.42 -30.12 -10.12
N GLU A 327 -27.74 -29.01 -9.86
CA GLU A 327 -27.05 -28.77 -8.59
C GLU A 327 -28.01 -28.55 -7.41
N VAL A 328 -29.15 -27.89 -7.63
CA VAL A 328 -30.22 -27.77 -6.62
C VAL A 328 -30.79 -29.16 -6.28
N LEU A 329 -31.06 -30.00 -7.27
CA LEU A 329 -31.54 -31.37 -7.06
C LEU A 329 -30.51 -32.22 -6.29
N LYS A 330 -29.21 -32.11 -6.63
CA LYS A 330 -28.14 -32.78 -5.87
C LYS A 330 -28.15 -32.38 -4.39
N TYR A 331 -28.35 -31.10 -4.09
CA TYR A 331 -28.41 -30.65 -2.71
C TYR A 331 -29.65 -31.15 -1.98
N VAL A 332 -30.82 -31.08 -2.60
CA VAL A 332 -32.09 -31.52 -1.99
C VAL A 332 -32.06 -33.03 -1.70
N LEU A 333 -31.56 -33.83 -2.65
CA LEU A 333 -31.60 -35.29 -2.56
C LEU A 333 -30.43 -35.88 -1.76
N LYS A 334 -29.22 -35.30 -1.89
CA LYS A 334 -27.98 -35.90 -1.37
C LYS A 334 -27.20 -35.00 -0.42
N ARG A 335 -27.62 -33.75 -0.22
CA ARG A 335 -26.85 -32.72 0.52
C ARG A 335 -25.43 -32.56 -0.02
N ARG A 336 -25.31 -32.58 -1.36
CA ARG A 336 -24.07 -32.52 -2.15
C ARG A 336 -24.20 -31.43 -3.23
N GLY A 337 -23.11 -31.15 -3.94
CA GLY A 337 -23.08 -30.17 -5.04
C GLY A 337 -22.88 -28.71 -4.62
N VAL A 338 -23.03 -27.78 -5.55
CA VAL A 338 -22.54 -26.38 -5.39
C VAL A 338 -23.11 -25.61 -4.20
N LEU A 339 -24.28 -26.00 -3.71
CA LEU A 339 -24.91 -25.36 -2.54
C LEU A 339 -24.19 -25.69 -1.22
N THR A 340 -23.28 -26.67 -1.23
CA THR A 340 -22.42 -27.02 -0.08
C THR A 340 -21.11 -26.22 -0.01
N TYR A 341 -20.78 -25.45 -1.04
CA TYR A 341 -19.54 -24.66 -1.06
C TYR A 341 -19.57 -23.47 -0.10
N GLY A 342 -18.43 -23.23 0.55
CA GLY A 342 -18.15 -22.05 1.37
C GLY A 342 -17.47 -20.91 0.60
N THR A 343 -16.78 -20.03 1.32
CA THR A 343 -16.05 -18.86 0.74
C THR A 343 -14.68 -19.18 0.14
N GLY A 344 -14.17 -20.39 0.38
CA GLY A 344 -12.84 -20.86 0.00
C GLY A 344 -12.88 -22.37 -0.19
N LEU A 345 -12.13 -22.92 -1.15
CA LEU A 345 -11.98 -24.37 -1.31
C LEU A 345 -10.62 -24.86 -0.85
N ASN A 346 -9.56 -24.18 -1.29
CA ASN A 346 -8.18 -24.56 -1.01
C ASN A 346 -7.45 -23.41 -0.31
N HIS A 347 -6.51 -23.76 0.55
CA HIS A 347 -5.63 -22.83 1.24
C HIS A 347 -4.20 -23.04 0.81
N ALA A 348 -3.37 -22.01 0.98
CA ALA A 348 -1.95 -22.21 1.20
C ALA A 348 -1.49 -21.30 2.34
N PHE A 349 -0.86 -21.87 3.36
CA PHE A 349 -0.20 -21.12 4.43
C PHE A 349 1.29 -21.17 4.18
N LEU A 350 1.85 -20.06 3.71
CA LEU A 350 3.23 -19.99 3.23
C LEU A 350 4.03 -18.96 4.02
N ARG A 351 5.35 -19.13 4.00
CA ARG A 351 6.31 -18.16 4.51
C ARG A 351 6.75 -17.27 3.36
N SER A 352 6.67 -15.96 3.53
CA SER A 352 7.22 -14.99 2.60
C SER A 352 8.75 -15.06 2.54
N ARG A 353 9.38 -15.57 3.61
CA ARG A 353 10.83 -15.71 3.75
C ARG A 353 11.20 -17.02 4.47
N PRO A 354 12.27 -17.73 4.05
CA PRO A 354 12.62 -19.03 4.62
C PRO A 354 12.94 -19.01 6.12
N GLU A 355 13.49 -17.91 6.63
CA GLU A 355 13.93 -17.76 8.02
C GLU A 355 12.80 -17.58 9.03
N LEU A 356 11.57 -17.35 8.56
CA LEU A 356 10.42 -17.20 9.45
C LEU A 356 10.14 -18.53 10.14
N ASP A 357 9.81 -18.47 11.43
CA ASP A 357 9.47 -19.64 12.23
C ASP A 357 8.09 -20.23 11.88
N ARG A 358 7.25 -19.45 11.18
CA ARG A 358 5.86 -19.79 10.86
C ARG A 358 5.31 -19.08 9.62
N PRO A 359 4.23 -19.58 8.97
CA PRO A 359 3.59 -18.91 7.84
C PRO A 359 3.12 -17.50 8.19
N ASP A 360 3.45 -16.51 7.37
CA ASP A 360 3.00 -15.12 7.47
C ASP A 360 2.11 -14.68 6.30
N VAL A 361 1.86 -15.59 5.34
CA VAL A 361 0.98 -15.37 4.19
C VAL A 361 -0.05 -16.49 4.09
N GLN A 362 -1.31 -16.12 3.85
CA GLN A 362 -2.39 -17.05 3.49
C GLN A 362 -2.89 -16.77 2.07
N PHE A 363 -2.98 -17.82 1.28
CA PHE A 363 -3.65 -17.85 0.00
C PHE A 363 -5.03 -18.49 0.15
N PHE A 364 -6.05 -17.87 -0.44
CA PHE A 364 -7.42 -18.36 -0.54
C PHE A 364 -7.70 -18.62 -2.00
N PHE A 365 -7.87 -19.89 -2.37
CA PHE A 365 -8.25 -20.24 -3.72
C PHE A 365 -9.75 -20.46 -3.83
N MET A 366 -10.34 -19.86 -4.87
CA MET A 366 -11.72 -20.01 -5.24
C MET A 366 -11.84 -20.33 -6.72
N HIS A 367 -12.56 -21.42 -7.01
CA HIS A 367 -13.02 -21.80 -8.35
C HIS A 367 -14.14 -20.87 -8.89
N ALA A 368 -14.06 -19.58 -8.62
CA ALA A 368 -15.04 -18.58 -9.01
C ALA A 368 -14.35 -17.25 -9.22
N SER A 369 -14.82 -16.43 -10.17
CA SER A 369 -14.42 -15.03 -10.30
C SER A 369 -15.63 -14.08 -10.18
N TYR A 370 -15.41 -12.88 -9.65
CA TYR A 370 -16.48 -11.94 -9.29
C TYR A 370 -16.36 -10.60 -10.05
N ALA A 371 -17.46 -10.16 -10.66
CA ALA A 371 -17.62 -8.83 -11.24
C ALA A 371 -17.71 -7.72 -10.18
N ASN A 372 -18.33 -8.03 -9.04
CA ASN A 372 -18.28 -7.20 -7.85
C ASN A 372 -18.11 -8.13 -6.64
N ALA A 373 -16.98 -8.02 -5.96
CA ALA A 373 -16.62 -8.94 -4.89
C ALA A 373 -17.20 -8.52 -3.52
N ALA A 374 -17.61 -7.26 -3.33
CA ALA A 374 -18.33 -6.81 -2.14
C ALA A 374 -19.78 -7.32 -2.17
N GLU A 375 -20.41 -7.30 -3.34
CA GLU A 375 -21.77 -7.81 -3.59
C GLU A 375 -21.81 -9.30 -3.95
N ARG A 376 -20.64 -9.94 -4.09
CA ARG A 376 -20.49 -11.35 -4.50
C ARG A 376 -21.16 -11.68 -5.84
N LYS A 377 -21.18 -10.73 -6.77
CA LYS A 377 -21.70 -10.91 -8.13
C LYS A 377 -20.69 -11.66 -9.00
N LEU A 378 -21.02 -12.86 -9.44
CA LEU A 378 -20.16 -13.70 -10.29
C LEU A 378 -20.04 -13.14 -11.73
N HIS A 379 -18.85 -13.24 -12.31
CA HIS A 379 -18.67 -13.03 -13.76
C HIS A 379 -19.50 -14.03 -14.58
N ARG A 380 -19.78 -13.68 -15.84
CA ARG A 380 -20.52 -14.51 -16.80
C ARG A 380 -19.65 -15.50 -17.58
N PHE A 381 -18.35 -15.52 -17.32
CA PHE A 381 -17.39 -16.42 -17.95
C PHE A 381 -16.70 -17.31 -16.90
N PRO A 382 -16.11 -18.44 -17.32
CA PRO A 382 -15.29 -19.28 -16.46
C PRO A 382 -14.15 -18.47 -15.86
N GLY A 383 -14.00 -18.53 -14.54
CA GLY A 383 -12.92 -17.84 -13.87
C GLY A 383 -12.64 -18.32 -12.46
N MET A 384 -11.48 -17.93 -11.97
CA MET A 384 -10.98 -18.24 -10.62
C MET A 384 -10.51 -16.97 -9.91
N THR A 385 -10.48 -17.03 -8.59
CA THR A 385 -9.93 -15.99 -7.72
C THR A 385 -8.86 -16.59 -6.82
N LEU A 386 -7.72 -15.90 -6.75
CA LEU A 386 -6.72 -16.11 -5.70
C LEU A 386 -6.72 -14.87 -4.80
N GLY A 387 -7.12 -15.06 -3.55
CA GLY A 387 -6.96 -14.06 -2.50
C GLY A 387 -5.63 -14.27 -1.78
N VAL A 388 -4.93 -13.20 -1.44
CA VAL A 388 -3.69 -13.24 -0.66
C VAL A 388 -3.80 -12.30 0.52
N THR A 389 -3.43 -12.77 1.69
CA THR A 389 -3.51 -12.02 2.94
C THR A 389 -2.25 -12.20 3.77
N GLN A 390 -1.76 -11.10 4.33
CA GLN A 390 -0.72 -11.13 5.36
C GLN A 390 -1.35 -11.48 6.70
N LEU A 391 -0.81 -12.48 7.38
CA LEU A 391 -1.33 -13.02 8.64
C LEU A 391 -0.81 -12.29 9.89
N ARG A 392 0.22 -11.45 9.73
CA ARG A 392 0.85 -10.68 10.81
C ARG A 392 1.08 -9.24 10.36
N PRO A 393 0.00 -8.49 10.07
CA PRO A 393 0.10 -7.06 9.82
C PRO A 393 0.67 -6.37 11.06
N ARG A 394 1.52 -5.37 10.86
CA ARG A 394 2.02 -4.49 11.93
C ARG A 394 1.28 -3.16 11.98
N SER A 395 0.45 -2.88 10.97
CA SER A 395 -0.39 -1.70 10.89
C SER A 395 -1.43 -1.72 11.99
N CYS A 396 -1.37 -0.72 12.87
CA CYS A 396 -2.31 -0.53 13.98
C CYS A 396 -3.23 0.64 13.67
N GLY A 397 -4.50 0.31 13.42
CA GLY A 397 -5.59 1.25 13.26
C GLY A 397 -6.30 1.59 14.56
N SER A 398 -7.48 2.21 14.42
CA SER A 398 -8.39 2.47 15.52
C SER A 398 -9.87 2.36 15.14
N ILE A 399 -10.71 2.21 16.16
CA ILE A 399 -12.17 2.17 16.08
C ILE A 399 -12.74 3.09 17.16
N HIS A 400 -13.39 4.18 16.75
CA HIS A 400 -13.95 5.17 17.68
C HIS A 400 -15.38 5.55 17.33
N ALA A 401 -16.20 5.74 18.35
CA ALA A 401 -17.47 6.43 18.24
C ALA A 401 -17.25 7.84 17.68
N ILE A 402 -18.15 8.24 16.78
CA ILE A 402 -18.17 9.59 16.18
C ILE A 402 -19.43 10.37 16.56
N SER A 403 -20.29 9.74 17.36
CA SER A 403 -21.60 10.25 17.76
C SER A 403 -22.02 9.57 19.07
N PRO A 404 -22.76 10.26 19.95
CA PRO A 404 -23.39 9.64 21.12
C PRO A 404 -24.56 8.73 20.72
N ASP A 405 -25.02 8.78 19.48
CA ASP A 405 -26.03 7.86 18.96
C ASP A 405 -25.38 6.53 18.54
N LEU A 406 -25.64 5.47 19.31
CA LEU A 406 -25.21 4.11 19.01
C LEU A 406 -25.68 3.64 17.62
N SER A 407 -26.75 4.21 17.05
CA SER A 407 -27.23 3.88 15.71
C SER A 407 -26.22 4.21 14.60
N VAL A 408 -25.34 5.18 14.84
CA VAL A 408 -24.24 5.57 13.95
C VAL A 408 -23.10 4.56 14.11
N GLN A 409 -22.49 4.12 13.00
CA GLN A 409 -21.32 3.24 13.07
C GLN A 409 -20.09 4.02 13.61
N PRO A 410 -19.14 3.35 14.30
CA PRO A 410 -17.89 4.00 14.65
C PRO A 410 -17.06 4.28 13.39
N ALA A 411 -16.17 5.27 13.47
CA ALA A 411 -15.06 5.39 12.54
C ALA A 411 -14.15 4.17 12.71
N ILE A 412 -13.82 3.50 11.60
CA ILE A 412 -12.91 2.36 11.58
C ILE A 412 -11.78 2.72 10.64
N ALA A 413 -10.64 3.07 11.20
CA ALA A 413 -9.47 3.58 10.48
C ALA A 413 -8.34 2.54 10.57
N PRO A 414 -8.10 1.71 9.54
CA PRO A 414 -7.04 0.70 9.57
C PRO A 414 -5.63 1.25 9.75
N ARG A 415 -5.37 2.52 9.37
CA ARG A 415 -4.10 3.27 9.53
C ARG A 415 -2.85 2.42 9.36
N ALA A 416 -2.49 2.13 8.11
CA ALA A 416 -1.23 1.47 7.78
C ALA A 416 -0.14 2.49 7.42
N GLY A 417 1.07 2.35 8.00
CA GLY A 417 2.25 3.08 7.55
C GLY A 417 3.16 3.61 8.65
N ARG A 418 2.63 4.26 9.70
CA ARG A 418 3.48 4.94 10.70
C ARG A 418 4.40 3.96 11.45
N ALA A 419 3.88 2.82 11.89
CA ALA A 419 4.66 1.81 12.59
C ALA A 419 5.75 1.22 11.68
N GLU A 420 5.42 0.94 10.42
CA GLU A 420 6.36 0.46 9.40
C GLU A 420 7.43 1.52 9.08
N ALA A 421 7.06 2.79 9.02
CA ALA A 421 7.99 3.90 8.82
C ALA A 421 8.98 4.05 9.97
N LEU A 422 8.51 3.99 11.23
CA LEU A 422 9.39 4.04 12.40
C LEU A 422 10.32 2.82 12.45
N GLN A 423 9.81 1.64 12.10
CA GLN A 423 10.65 0.45 12.01
C GLN A 423 11.70 0.57 10.90
N ALA A 424 11.34 1.12 9.75
CA ALA A 424 12.29 1.36 8.66
C ALA A 424 13.31 2.45 9.05
N ALA A 425 12.88 3.50 9.77
CA ALA A 425 13.75 4.55 10.26
C ALA A 425 14.82 4.04 11.24
N ALA A 426 14.53 2.97 12.00
CA ALA A 426 15.47 2.25 12.86
C ALA A 426 16.55 1.46 12.08
N ALA A 427 17.12 2.10 11.05
CA ALA A 427 18.15 1.58 10.17
C ALA A 427 19.57 1.70 10.75
N GLU A 428 19.73 2.15 12.02
CA GLU A 428 21.04 2.33 12.67
C GLU A 428 21.88 1.06 12.67
N LYS A 429 21.26 -0.11 12.90
CA LYS A 429 21.97 -1.39 12.82
C LYS A 429 22.50 -1.66 11.40
N GLY A 430 21.69 -1.38 10.39
CA GLY A 430 22.12 -1.52 8.99
C GLY A 430 23.21 -0.54 8.61
N PHE A 431 23.12 0.70 9.09
CA PHE A 431 24.16 1.71 8.93
C PHE A 431 25.47 1.27 9.59
N ALA A 432 25.44 0.79 10.83
CA ALA A 432 26.63 0.33 11.54
C ALA A 432 27.30 -0.84 10.82
N GLU A 433 26.53 -1.83 10.35
CA GLU A 433 27.05 -2.96 9.57
C GLU A 433 27.64 -2.52 8.22
N TRP A 434 26.95 -1.64 7.49
CA TRP A 434 27.36 -1.23 6.15
C TRP A 434 28.55 -0.27 6.15
N SER A 435 28.53 0.74 7.03
CA SER A 435 29.61 1.74 7.14
C SER A 435 30.93 1.15 7.64
N ALA A 436 30.88 0.04 8.40
CA ALA A 436 32.06 -0.68 8.87
C ALA A 436 32.80 -1.44 7.75
N LEU A 437 32.13 -1.76 6.64
CA LEU A 437 32.79 -2.38 5.48
C LEU A 437 33.75 -1.38 4.83
N SER A 438 34.90 -1.85 4.35
CA SER A 438 35.79 -1.01 3.55
C SER A 438 35.08 -0.53 2.28
N ALA A 439 35.48 0.64 1.76
CA ALA A 439 34.94 1.14 0.50
C ALA A 439 35.13 0.14 -0.66
N LEU A 440 36.18 -0.69 -0.63
CA LEU A 440 36.40 -1.74 -1.63
C LEU A 440 35.35 -2.85 -1.55
N GLU A 441 35.00 -3.31 -0.35
CA GLU A 441 33.98 -4.34 -0.18
C GLU A 441 32.59 -3.81 -0.54
N ARG A 442 32.26 -2.57 -0.13
CA ARG A 442 31.02 -1.91 -0.57
C ARG A 442 30.93 -1.83 -2.09
N SER A 443 32.03 -1.44 -2.73
CA SER A 443 32.15 -1.33 -4.18
C SER A 443 31.89 -2.66 -4.90
N LYS A 444 32.40 -3.78 -4.37
CA LYS A 444 32.14 -5.13 -4.93
C LYS A 444 30.65 -5.50 -4.87
N ILE A 445 30.00 -5.26 -3.74
CA ILE A 445 28.57 -5.55 -3.55
C ILE A 445 27.71 -4.68 -4.47
N MET A 446 28.01 -3.39 -4.57
CA MET A 446 27.28 -2.46 -5.45
C MET A 446 27.42 -2.84 -6.93
N ARG A 447 28.63 -3.16 -7.42
CA ARG A 447 28.81 -3.64 -8.81
C ARG A 447 28.06 -4.95 -9.07
N ARG A 448 28.11 -5.90 -8.12
CA ARG A 448 27.34 -7.14 -8.25
C ARG A 448 25.83 -6.88 -8.32
N ALA A 449 25.32 -5.90 -7.58
CA ALA A 449 23.92 -5.50 -7.71
C ALA A 449 23.60 -4.90 -9.09
N ALA A 450 24.52 -4.12 -9.66
CA ALA A 450 24.38 -3.59 -11.03
C ALA A 450 24.33 -4.73 -12.06
N ASP A 451 25.16 -5.77 -11.92
CA ASP A 451 25.12 -6.95 -12.77
C ASP A 451 23.78 -7.71 -12.67
N ILE A 452 23.29 -7.95 -11.45
CA ILE A 452 21.96 -8.57 -11.23
C ILE A 452 20.84 -7.71 -11.83
N MET A 453 20.95 -6.39 -11.75
CA MET A 453 20.01 -5.49 -12.42
C MET A 453 20.06 -5.71 -13.94
N ARG A 454 21.25 -5.72 -14.55
CA ARG A 454 21.41 -5.95 -16.01
C ARG A 454 20.81 -7.30 -16.44
N GLU A 455 21.02 -8.36 -15.68
CA GLU A 455 20.42 -9.69 -15.93
C GLU A 455 18.88 -9.66 -15.92
N ARG A 456 18.27 -8.75 -15.14
CA ARG A 456 16.82 -8.63 -14.97
C ARG A 456 16.18 -7.54 -15.83
N ALA A 457 16.92 -6.92 -16.74
CA ALA A 457 16.48 -5.73 -17.47
C ALA A 457 15.11 -5.89 -18.14
N ASP A 458 14.85 -7.01 -18.81
CA ASP A 458 13.60 -7.21 -19.54
C ASP A 458 12.40 -7.43 -18.61
N ALA A 459 12.60 -8.13 -17.49
CA ALA A 459 11.56 -8.32 -16.48
C ALA A 459 11.23 -7.02 -15.76
N ALA A 460 12.27 -6.25 -15.41
CA ALA A 460 12.13 -4.94 -14.76
C ALA A 460 11.44 -3.93 -15.69
N ALA A 461 11.83 -3.89 -16.97
CA ALA A 461 11.21 -3.02 -17.97
C ALA A 461 9.71 -3.29 -18.11
N ARG A 462 9.30 -4.57 -18.13
CA ARG A 462 7.87 -4.93 -18.16
C ARG A 462 7.12 -4.45 -16.93
N ILE A 463 7.67 -4.63 -15.72
CA ILE A 463 7.06 -4.15 -14.49
C ILE A 463 6.87 -2.64 -14.55
N MET A 464 7.94 -1.91 -14.87
CA MET A 464 7.93 -0.45 -14.96
C MET A 464 6.94 0.07 -16.01
N SER A 465 6.90 -0.53 -17.21
CA SER A 465 5.92 -0.19 -18.25
C SER A 465 4.47 -0.47 -17.84
N MET A 466 4.22 -1.50 -17.03
CA MET A 466 2.87 -1.82 -16.55
C MET A 466 2.39 -0.86 -15.46
N GLU A 467 3.27 -0.43 -14.55
CA GLU A 467 2.89 0.46 -13.44
C GLU A 467 2.92 1.94 -13.84
N GLN A 468 3.87 2.36 -14.68
CA GLN A 468 4.07 3.76 -15.05
C GLN A 468 3.49 4.11 -16.42
N GLY A 469 3.59 3.21 -17.40
CA GLY A 469 3.01 3.37 -18.74
C GLY A 469 4.00 3.58 -19.89
N LYS A 470 5.27 3.94 -19.64
CA LYS A 470 6.26 4.21 -20.71
C LYS A 470 6.55 2.99 -21.60
N PRO A 471 6.99 3.23 -22.86
CA PRO A 471 7.42 2.16 -23.76
C PRO A 471 8.50 1.25 -23.16
N LEU A 472 8.47 -0.05 -23.49
CA LEU A 472 9.45 -1.04 -23.01
C LEU A 472 10.90 -0.63 -23.29
N ALA A 473 11.18 -0.02 -24.46
CA ALA A 473 12.52 0.43 -24.81
C ALA A 473 13.01 1.54 -23.86
N GLU A 474 12.16 2.48 -23.51
CA GLU A 474 12.48 3.54 -22.54
C GLU A 474 12.66 2.96 -21.13
N ALA A 475 11.76 2.08 -20.70
CA ALA A 475 11.85 1.41 -19.40
C ALA A 475 13.14 0.59 -19.24
N ARG A 476 13.54 -0.12 -20.30
CA ARG A 476 14.80 -0.87 -20.34
C ARG A 476 16.00 0.07 -20.28
N GLY A 477 15.98 1.16 -21.05
CA GLY A 477 17.04 2.18 -21.03
C GLY A 477 17.21 2.81 -19.65
N GLU A 478 16.11 3.17 -18.98
CA GLU A 478 16.12 3.70 -17.62
C GLU A 478 16.72 2.69 -16.62
N TRP A 479 16.30 1.43 -16.69
CA TRP A 479 16.78 0.40 -15.79
C TRP A 479 18.29 0.16 -15.93
N LEU A 480 18.79 0.14 -17.17
CA LEU A 480 20.22 -0.01 -17.43
C LEU A 480 21.02 1.22 -16.98
N GLY A 481 20.54 2.43 -17.28
CA GLY A 481 21.19 3.65 -16.77
C GLY A 481 21.20 3.70 -15.24
N SER A 482 20.18 3.15 -14.58
CA SER A 482 20.15 3.01 -13.12
C SER A 482 21.21 2.04 -12.59
N ALA A 483 21.55 1.00 -13.35
CA ALA A 483 22.68 0.12 -13.01
C ALA A 483 24.02 0.84 -13.20
N ASP A 484 24.15 1.69 -14.22
CA ASP A 484 25.37 2.48 -14.47
C ASP A 484 25.60 3.53 -13.37
N LEU A 485 24.55 4.15 -12.82
CA LEU A 485 24.63 4.98 -11.61
C LEU A 485 25.26 4.23 -10.44
N LEU A 486 24.89 2.95 -10.27
CA LEU A 486 25.39 2.13 -9.19
C LEU A 486 26.87 1.79 -9.37
N ASP A 487 27.31 1.53 -10.61
CA ASP A 487 28.72 1.35 -10.93
C ASP A 487 29.54 2.60 -10.66
N TRP A 488 29.07 3.76 -11.14
CA TRP A 488 29.73 5.05 -10.90
C TRP A 488 29.96 5.29 -9.40
N PHE A 489 28.91 5.20 -8.58
CA PHE A 489 29.03 5.45 -7.14
C PHE A 489 29.70 4.32 -6.36
N ALA A 490 29.73 3.09 -6.90
CA ALA A 490 30.57 2.03 -6.36
C ALA A 490 32.05 2.39 -6.48
N GLU A 491 32.45 3.08 -7.54
CA GLU A 491 33.81 3.55 -7.69
C GLU A 491 34.09 4.85 -6.93
N GLU A 492 33.19 5.83 -7.00
CA GLU A 492 33.35 7.10 -6.28
C GLU A 492 33.36 6.91 -4.76
N GLY A 493 32.68 5.90 -4.23
CA GLY A 493 32.79 5.50 -2.82
C GLY A 493 34.22 5.16 -2.38
N ARG A 494 35.11 4.79 -3.31
CA ARG A 494 36.54 4.53 -3.05
C ARG A 494 37.41 5.79 -3.14
N ARG A 495 36.86 6.90 -3.63
CA ARG A 495 37.54 8.17 -3.90
C ARG A 495 37.06 9.29 -2.97
N VAL A 496 36.40 8.94 -1.87
CA VAL A 496 36.03 9.88 -0.80
C VAL A 496 37.29 10.29 -0.03
N TYR A 497 37.99 11.29 -0.53
CA TYR A 497 39.26 11.75 0.04
C TYR A 497 39.06 12.76 1.17
N GLY A 498 39.82 12.55 2.24
CA GLY A 498 40.14 13.61 3.20
C GLY A 498 41.22 14.56 2.66
N ARG A 499 41.71 15.46 3.51
CA ARG A 499 42.91 16.26 3.19
C ARG A 499 43.74 16.57 4.43
N ILE A 500 45.03 16.77 4.24
CA ILE A 500 45.93 17.34 5.26
C ILE A 500 46.02 18.84 4.99
N VAL A 501 45.84 19.65 6.04
CA VAL A 501 45.95 21.12 5.95
C VAL A 501 47.30 21.54 6.54
N PRO A 502 48.10 22.36 5.83
CA PRO A 502 49.34 22.90 6.40
C PRO A 502 49.06 23.62 7.72
N SER A 503 49.79 23.22 8.76
CA SER A 503 49.60 23.77 10.10
C SER A 503 50.25 25.15 10.24
N ARG A 504 49.63 26.01 11.05
CA ARG A 504 50.21 27.29 11.48
C ARG A 504 51.27 27.12 12.58
N ALA A 505 51.23 26.02 13.32
CA ALA A 505 52.17 25.70 14.38
C ALA A 505 52.97 24.44 14.00
N PRO A 506 54.31 24.44 14.17
CA PRO A 506 55.17 23.37 13.65
C PRO A 506 54.93 22.00 14.30
N ASN A 507 54.39 21.96 15.52
CA ASN A 507 54.10 20.74 16.27
C ASN A 507 52.62 20.30 16.21
N ILE A 508 51.82 20.89 15.33
CA ILE A 508 50.42 20.51 15.13
C ILE A 508 50.23 19.92 13.73
N GLN A 509 49.49 18.82 13.62
CA GLN A 509 48.99 18.28 12.36
C GLN A 509 47.48 18.52 12.26
N ILE A 510 47.02 19.02 11.12
CA ILE A 510 45.59 19.24 10.84
C ILE A 510 45.16 18.31 9.71
N GLN A 511 44.15 17.50 9.97
CA GLN A 511 43.54 16.59 9.01
C GLN A 511 42.04 16.88 8.88
N VAL A 512 41.50 16.63 7.70
CA VAL A 512 40.07 16.71 7.39
C VAL A 512 39.62 15.35 6.92
N LEU A 513 38.71 14.74 7.67
CA LEU A 513 38.12 13.43 7.39
C LEU A 513 36.71 13.58 6.83
N LYS A 514 36.27 12.58 6.07
CA LYS A 514 34.93 12.47 5.50
C LYS A 514 34.26 11.21 6.04
N HIS A 515 33.06 11.36 6.60
CA HIS A 515 32.29 10.25 7.16
C HIS A 515 30.88 10.21 6.56
N PRO A 516 30.26 9.03 6.41
CA PRO A 516 28.85 8.96 6.02
C PRO A 516 27.99 9.69 7.04
N ILE A 517 26.97 10.40 6.56
CA ILE A 517 26.07 11.20 7.41
C ILE A 517 25.17 10.35 8.31
N GLY A 518 24.95 9.08 7.98
CA GLY A 518 24.07 8.16 8.70
C GLY A 518 22.85 7.73 7.86
N PRO A 519 21.80 7.19 8.50
CA PRO A 519 20.58 6.77 7.80
C PRO A 519 19.91 7.88 6.97
N VAL A 520 19.49 7.54 5.75
CA VAL A 520 18.87 8.46 4.78
C VAL A 520 17.41 8.08 4.55
N ALA A 521 16.51 9.06 4.52
CA ALA A 521 15.17 8.91 3.94
C ALA A 521 15.16 9.42 2.49
N ALA A 522 14.84 8.55 1.54
CA ALA A 522 14.81 8.84 0.11
C ALA A 522 13.36 8.82 -0.41
N PHE A 523 12.85 9.97 -0.84
CA PHE A 523 11.50 10.15 -1.39
C PHE A 523 11.59 10.29 -2.91
N THR A 524 11.00 9.35 -3.65
CA THR A 524 11.19 9.24 -5.11
C THR A 524 9.83 9.27 -5.84
N PRO A 525 9.69 10.03 -6.95
CA PRO A 525 8.43 10.13 -7.68
C PRO A 525 8.31 9.06 -8.76
N TRP A 526 7.16 9.03 -9.41
CA TRP A 526 6.73 7.96 -10.31
C TRP A 526 7.25 8.05 -11.74
N ASN A 527 7.81 9.19 -12.18
CA ASN A 527 8.08 9.42 -13.59
C ASN A 527 9.29 8.63 -14.11
N PHE A 528 10.34 8.48 -13.31
CA PHE A 528 11.44 7.55 -13.53
C PHE A 528 11.64 6.67 -12.29
N PRO A 529 10.82 5.61 -12.10
CA PRO A 529 10.78 4.82 -10.88
C PRO A 529 12.13 4.16 -10.50
N ALA A 530 12.96 3.80 -11.48
CA ALA A 530 14.28 3.24 -11.24
C ALA A 530 15.34 4.33 -11.09
N TRP A 531 15.39 5.28 -12.04
CA TRP A 531 16.47 6.28 -12.07
C TRP A 531 16.42 7.22 -10.87
N ASN A 532 15.26 7.80 -10.56
CA ASN A 532 15.11 8.69 -9.40
C ASN A 532 15.42 7.96 -8.09
N THR A 533 15.17 6.65 -8.05
CA THR A 533 15.53 5.83 -6.90
C THR A 533 17.04 5.65 -6.81
N MET A 534 17.73 5.33 -7.92
CA MET A 534 19.18 5.16 -7.93
C MET A 534 19.98 6.43 -7.76
N GLN A 535 19.49 7.57 -8.24
CA GLN A 535 20.07 8.88 -7.97
C GLN A 535 20.23 9.17 -6.47
N LYS A 536 19.40 8.56 -5.62
CA LYS A 536 19.47 8.73 -4.16
C LYS A 536 20.22 7.58 -3.47
N VAL A 537 19.96 6.35 -3.91
CA VAL A 537 20.46 5.15 -3.24
C VAL A 537 21.92 4.89 -3.57
N ALA A 538 22.33 5.03 -4.84
CA ALA A 538 23.69 4.77 -5.27
C ALA A 538 24.73 5.66 -4.54
N PRO A 539 24.59 7.00 -4.49
CA PRO A 539 25.52 7.84 -3.74
C PRO A 539 25.47 7.60 -2.23
N ALA A 540 24.28 7.33 -1.67
CA ALA A 540 24.14 7.01 -0.24
C ALA A 540 24.91 5.73 0.14
N LEU A 541 24.71 4.65 -0.62
CA LEU A 541 25.40 3.39 -0.38
C LEU A 541 26.91 3.51 -0.64
N GLY A 542 27.32 4.25 -1.67
CA GLY A 542 28.73 4.55 -1.95
C GLY A 542 29.42 5.25 -0.78
N ALA A 543 28.76 6.27 -0.21
CA ALA A 543 29.23 6.98 0.98
C ALA A 543 29.31 6.09 2.23
N GLY A 544 28.53 5.01 2.29
CA GLY A 544 28.43 4.10 3.44
C GLY A 544 27.21 4.32 4.32
N CYS A 545 26.18 5.03 3.83
CA CYS A 545 24.91 5.24 4.54
C CYS A 545 23.97 4.03 4.40
N SER A 546 23.03 3.88 5.32
CA SER A 546 21.83 3.07 5.09
C SER A 546 20.71 3.93 4.48
N VAL A 547 19.76 3.31 3.77
CA VAL A 547 18.70 4.03 3.05
C VAL A 547 17.32 3.43 3.31
N VAL A 548 16.36 4.30 3.64
CA VAL A 548 14.93 4.02 3.64
C VAL A 548 14.32 4.67 2.41
N ILE A 549 13.84 3.87 1.48
CA ILE A 549 13.25 4.28 0.21
C ILE A 549 11.73 4.33 0.38
N LYS A 550 11.13 5.49 0.14
CA LYS A 550 9.68 5.64 -0.01
C LYS A 550 9.38 6.08 -1.45
N PRO A 551 9.11 5.12 -2.36
CA PRO A 551 8.75 5.43 -3.73
C PRO A 551 7.33 5.96 -3.83
N ALA A 552 6.98 6.54 -4.97
CA ALA A 552 5.61 6.89 -5.30
C ALA A 552 4.72 5.64 -5.23
N SER A 553 3.52 5.81 -4.66
CA SER A 553 2.57 4.71 -4.50
C SER A 553 2.00 4.20 -5.82
N ASP A 554 2.14 5.00 -6.90
CA ASP A 554 1.75 4.64 -8.26
C ASP A 554 2.70 3.61 -8.90
N THR A 555 3.99 3.63 -8.53
CA THR A 555 5.05 2.82 -9.16
C THR A 555 6.01 2.15 -8.15
N PRO A 556 5.50 1.46 -7.12
CA PRO A 556 6.35 0.92 -6.05
C PRO A 556 7.11 -0.35 -6.47
N GLY A 557 6.66 -1.05 -7.52
CA GLY A 557 7.18 -2.36 -7.92
C GLY A 557 8.63 -2.28 -8.39
N THR A 558 8.97 -1.24 -9.15
CA THR A 558 10.34 -1.02 -9.63
C THR A 558 11.33 -0.81 -8.48
N ALA A 559 11.00 0.07 -7.52
CA ALA A 559 11.86 0.33 -6.36
C ALA A 559 11.99 -0.91 -5.44
N TRP A 560 10.93 -1.71 -5.31
CA TRP A 560 10.99 -2.99 -4.62
C TRP A 560 11.97 -3.98 -5.29
N LEU A 561 11.95 -4.07 -6.62
CA LEU A 561 12.86 -4.94 -7.38
C LEU A 561 14.32 -4.51 -7.23
N ILE A 562 14.59 -3.20 -7.21
CA ILE A 562 15.90 -2.64 -6.89
C ILE A 562 16.37 -3.12 -5.50
N GLY A 563 15.52 -2.96 -4.48
CA GLY A 563 15.81 -3.44 -3.14
C GLY A 563 16.14 -4.94 -3.11
N LYS A 564 15.42 -5.75 -3.89
CA LYS A 564 15.72 -7.19 -4.05
C LYS A 564 17.09 -7.45 -4.67
N CYS A 565 17.46 -6.72 -5.73
CA CYS A 565 18.78 -6.88 -6.38
C CYS A 565 19.93 -6.51 -5.43
N LEU A 566 19.78 -5.43 -4.65
CA LEU A 566 20.77 -5.03 -3.63
C LEU A 566 20.96 -6.10 -2.55
N LEU A 567 19.86 -6.64 -2.02
CA LEU A 567 19.91 -7.69 -0.99
C LEU A 567 20.55 -8.97 -1.52
N GLU A 568 20.22 -9.37 -2.75
CA GLU A 568 20.78 -10.56 -3.41
C GLU A 568 22.28 -10.43 -3.71
N ALA A 569 22.74 -9.20 -3.99
CA ALA A 569 24.17 -8.92 -4.16
C ALA A 569 24.98 -9.06 -2.86
N GLY A 570 24.32 -9.04 -1.70
CA GLY A 570 24.93 -9.16 -0.39
C GLY A 570 24.89 -7.89 0.46
N LEU A 571 24.07 -6.89 0.11
CA LEU A 571 23.84 -5.73 0.97
C LEU A 571 23.24 -6.19 2.31
N PRO A 572 23.74 -5.75 3.48
CA PRO A 572 23.18 -6.11 4.77
C PRO A 572 21.66 -5.82 4.82
N PRO A 573 20.81 -6.77 5.27
CA PRO A 573 19.36 -6.62 5.15
C PRO A 573 18.73 -5.38 5.78
N LYS A 574 19.37 -4.80 6.80
CA LYS A 574 18.90 -3.58 7.46
C LYS A 574 19.47 -2.29 6.87
N ALA A 575 20.41 -2.37 5.92
CA ALA A 575 21.00 -1.21 5.26
C ALA A 575 20.10 -0.63 4.16
N VAL A 576 19.08 -1.37 3.72
CA VAL A 576 18.04 -0.89 2.80
C VAL A 576 16.66 -1.25 3.32
N SER A 577 15.70 -0.36 3.15
CA SER A 577 14.27 -0.63 3.36
C SER A 577 13.47 0.03 2.25
N VAL A 578 12.41 -0.64 1.77
CA VAL A 578 11.48 -0.08 0.79
C VAL A 578 10.09 -0.10 1.41
N ILE A 579 9.49 1.06 1.62
CA ILE A 579 8.16 1.22 2.22
C ILE A 579 7.29 2.13 1.36
N TRP A 580 6.03 1.79 1.13
CA TRP A 580 5.09 2.62 0.38
C TRP A 580 3.70 2.56 1.04
N GLY A 581 2.85 3.54 0.73
CA GLY A 581 1.59 3.76 1.44
C GLY A 581 1.25 5.24 1.54
N THR A 582 0.48 5.64 2.55
CA THR A 582 0.05 7.04 2.76
C THR A 582 1.23 7.98 2.81
N THR A 583 1.33 8.91 1.84
CA THR A 583 2.52 9.75 1.69
C THR A 583 2.79 10.64 2.89
N SER A 584 1.79 11.36 3.38
CA SER A 584 1.94 12.28 4.52
C SER A 584 2.38 11.56 5.79
N GLU A 585 1.75 10.43 6.13
CA GLU A 585 2.08 9.69 7.35
C GLU A 585 3.49 9.08 7.31
N LEU A 586 3.87 8.48 6.18
CA LEU A 586 5.20 7.89 6.01
C LEU A 586 6.29 8.95 6.00
N SER A 587 6.13 10.03 5.24
CA SER A 587 7.13 11.10 5.19
C SER A 587 7.24 11.81 6.53
N ASP A 588 6.12 12.08 7.21
CA ASP A 588 6.11 12.69 8.53
C ASP A 588 6.90 11.86 9.54
N ALA A 589 6.60 10.57 9.62
CA ALA A 589 7.27 9.67 10.54
C ALA A 589 8.78 9.56 10.26
N LEU A 590 9.18 9.44 8.98
CA LEU A 590 10.58 9.34 8.58
C LEU A 590 11.37 10.64 8.84
N ILE A 591 10.80 11.80 8.53
CA ILE A 591 11.51 13.08 8.70
C ILE A 591 11.73 13.38 10.20
N LYS A 592 10.70 13.12 11.02
CA LYS A 592 10.73 13.33 12.48
C LYS A 592 11.61 12.32 13.23
N ALA A 593 11.85 11.14 12.66
CA ALA A 593 12.64 10.10 13.30
C ALA A 593 14.08 10.60 13.62
N PRO A 594 14.56 10.50 14.87
CA PRO A 594 15.89 10.97 15.26
C PRO A 594 17.03 10.19 14.59
N GLU A 595 16.78 8.96 14.16
CA GLU A 595 17.73 8.08 13.49
C GLU A 595 18.07 8.55 12.07
N ILE A 596 17.10 9.16 11.36
CA ILE A 596 17.31 9.70 10.01
C ILE A 596 18.14 10.98 10.09
N ARG A 597 19.27 11.01 9.37
CA ARG A 597 20.23 12.13 9.36
C ARG A 597 20.19 12.97 8.10
N LYS A 598 19.65 12.44 7.01
CA LYS A 598 19.50 13.13 5.73
C LYS A 598 18.17 12.78 5.07
N VAL A 599 17.55 13.77 4.42
CA VAL A 599 16.40 13.59 3.54
C VAL A 599 16.83 13.90 2.11
N SER A 600 16.44 13.08 1.14
CA SER A 600 16.58 13.40 -0.28
C SER A 600 15.23 13.23 -0.97
N LEU A 601 14.78 14.26 -1.69
CA LEU A 601 13.49 14.27 -2.38
C LEU A 601 13.68 14.64 -3.85
N THR A 602 13.01 13.89 -4.71
CA THR A 602 12.66 14.32 -6.07
C THR A 602 11.15 14.47 -6.14
N GLY A 603 10.63 15.59 -6.64
CA GLY A 603 9.18 15.84 -6.63
C GLY A 603 8.77 17.23 -7.09
N SER A 604 7.53 17.63 -6.82
CA SER A 604 7.07 18.98 -7.17
C SER A 604 7.63 20.03 -6.23
N THR A 605 7.82 21.25 -6.73
CA THR A 605 8.30 22.40 -5.93
C THR A 605 7.48 22.61 -4.66
N ARG A 606 6.14 22.52 -4.76
CA ARG A 606 5.23 22.60 -3.60
C ARG A 606 5.55 21.57 -2.52
N VAL A 607 5.77 20.31 -2.90
CA VAL A 607 6.13 19.25 -1.94
C VAL A 607 7.54 19.47 -1.40
N GLY A 608 8.46 19.96 -2.23
CA GLY A 608 9.81 20.37 -1.82
C GLY A 608 9.79 21.37 -0.66
N HIS A 609 8.99 22.43 -0.74
CA HIS A 609 8.85 23.40 0.35
C HIS A 609 8.35 22.76 1.65
N ILE A 610 7.34 21.89 1.57
CA ILE A 610 6.79 21.21 2.76
C ILE A 610 7.85 20.32 3.41
N VAL A 611 8.53 19.49 2.62
CA VAL A 611 9.55 18.57 3.13
C VAL A 611 10.76 19.33 3.66
N ALA A 612 11.20 20.40 2.99
CA ALA A 612 12.33 21.21 3.43
C ALA A 612 12.03 21.93 4.75
N ALA A 613 10.83 22.53 4.88
CA ALA A 613 10.40 23.17 6.10
C ALA A 613 10.35 22.18 7.26
N GLN A 614 9.72 21.02 7.04
CA GLN A 614 9.64 19.97 8.06
C GLN A 614 11.01 19.41 8.45
N ALA A 615 11.91 19.18 7.49
CA ALA A 615 13.27 18.73 7.77
C ALA A 615 14.08 19.80 8.54
N GLY A 616 13.80 21.08 8.29
CA GLY A 616 14.39 22.21 8.98
C GLY A 616 14.07 22.25 10.46
N GLU A 617 12.85 21.85 10.87
CA GLU A 617 12.47 21.73 12.30
C GLU A 617 13.41 20.81 13.10
N TYR A 618 14.01 19.82 12.43
CA TYR A 618 14.92 18.83 13.05
C TYR A 618 16.37 18.94 12.53
N LEU A 619 16.71 20.04 11.84
CA LEU A 619 18.03 20.32 11.27
C LEU A 619 18.63 19.15 10.44
N LYS A 620 17.79 18.47 9.64
CA LYS A 620 18.26 17.38 8.77
C LYS A 620 18.89 17.97 7.51
N LYS A 621 20.03 17.42 7.05
CA LYS A 621 20.60 17.79 5.74
C LYS A 621 19.64 17.35 4.64
N VAL A 622 19.34 18.22 3.67
CA VAL A 622 18.42 17.89 2.58
C VAL A 622 19.04 18.08 1.19
N THR A 623 18.61 17.26 0.24
CA THR A 623 18.83 17.44 -1.20
C THR A 623 17.46 17.47 -1.87
N MET A 624 17.22 18.47 -2.70
CA MET A 624 15.93 18.72 -3.35
C MET A 624 16.15 18.83 -4.85
N GLU A 625 15.58 17.91 -5.63
CA GLU A 625 15.45 18.01 -7.08
C GLU A 625 13.97 18.20 -7.39
N LEU A 626 13.60 19.40 -7.85
CA LEU A 626 12.21 19.83 -7.93
C LEU A 626 11.81 20.17 -9.38
N GLY A 627 10.65 20.80 -9.56
CA GLY A 627 10.09 21.10 -10.88
C GLY A 627 11.05 21.92 -11.75
N GLY A 628 11.04 21.61 -13.05
CA GLY A 628 11.71 22.38 -14.09
C GLY A 628 10.71 23.08 -15.01
N HIS A 629 11.23 23.85 -15.97
CA HIS A 629 10.42 24.36 -17.10
C HIS A 629 11.34 24.64 -18.28
N GLY A 630 11.90 23.55 -18.82
CA GLY A 630 13.12 23.57 -19.64
C GLY A 630 13.01 24.45 -20.89
N PRO A 631 13.74 25.59 -20.95
CA PRO A 631 13.82 26.40 -22.16
C PRO A 631 14.75 25.76 -23.20
N VAL A 632 14.38 25.89 -24.47
CA VAL A 632 15.18 25.50 -25.63
C VAL A 632 15.38 26.73 -26.50
N ILE A 633 16.56 27.33 -26.43
CA ILE A 633 16.91 28.45 -27.30
C ILE A 633 17.33 27.87 -28.65
N VAL A 634 16.60 28.22 -29.71
CA VAL A 634 16.92 27.83 -31.09
C VAL A 634 17.36 29.08 -31.84
N ALA A 635 18.69 29.25 -31.92
CA ALA A 635 19.30 30.42 -32.57
C ALA A 635 19.10 30.36 -34.09
N ALA A 636 19.21 31.52 -34.76
CA ALA A 636 19.01 31.64 -36.21
C ALA A 636 19.92 30.72 -37.05
N ASP A 637 21.07 30.31 -36.50
CA ASP A 637 22.06 29.45 -37.13
C ASP A 637 21.97 27.97 -36.67
N ALA A 638 20.87 27.59 -36.01
CA ALA A 638 20.65 26.22 -35.56
C ALA A 638 20.50 25.25 -36.75
N ASP A 639 21.16 24.10 -36.67
CA ASP A 639 20.96 23.00 -37.60
C ASP A 639 19.61 22.30 -37.32
N LEU A 640 18.61 22.60 -38.14
CA LEU A 640 17.28 22.00 -38.04
C LEU A 640 17.24 20.52 -38.43
N ASP A 641 18.16 20.05 -39.28
CA ASP A 641 18.24 18.63 -39.66
C ASP A 641 18.64 17.77 -38.46
N HIS A 642 19.55 18.30 -37.64
CA HIS A 642 19.95 17.68 -36.38
C HIS A 642 18.94 17.89 -35.24
N LEU A 643 18.43 19.13 -35.08
CA LEU A 643 17.54 19.49 -33.96
C LEU A 643 16.19 18.78 -34.02
N ILE A 644 15.50 18.75 -35.17
CA ILE A 644 14.09 18.32 -35.24
C ILE A 644 13.89 16.86 -34.77
N PRO A 645 14.67 15.86 -35.25
CA PRO A 645 14.53 14.49 -34.76
C PRO A 645 14.75 14.37 -33.25
N LEU A 646 15.74 15.10 -32.72
CA LEU A 646 16.05 15.13 -31.30
C LEU A 646 14.95 15.80 -30.48
N ALA A 647 14.39 16.91 -30.95
CA ALA A 647 13.31 17.63 -30.26
C ALA A 647 12.08 16.74 -30.09
N VAL A 648 11.68 16.00 -31.14
CA VAL A 648 10.58 15.02 -31.06
C VAL A 648 10.92 13.92 -30.07
N GLN A 649 12.10 13.31 -30.20
CA GLN A 649 12.50 12.21 -29.32
C GLN A 649 12.47 12.63 -27.85
N TRP A 650 13.05 13.78 -27.50
CA TRP A 650 13.26 14.18 -26.12
C TRP A 650 12.07 14.91 -25.48
N LYS A 651 11.26 15.64 -26.26
CA LYS A 651 10.03 16.23 -25.73
C LYS A 651 9.00 15.15 -25.39
N PHE A 652 8.83 14.16 -26.27
CA PHE A 652 7.80 13.16 -26.13
C PHE A 652 8.26 11.89 -25.39
N ARG A 653 9.57 11.78 -25.06
CA ARG A 653 10.10 10.77 -24.13
C ARG A 653 9.29 10.75 -22.85
N ASN A 654 8.87 9.56 -22.41
CA ASN A 654 8.01 9.38 -21.24
C ASN A 654 6.72 10.23 -21.26
N CYS A 655 6.17 10.51 -22.45
CA CYS A 655 5.02 11.40 -22.63
C CYS A 655 5.28 12.83 -22.09
N GLY A 656 6.52 13.30 -22.12
CA GLY A 656 6.92 14.61 -21.59
C GLY A 656 6.91 14.72 -20.06
N GLN A 657 6.72 13.61 -19.33
CA GLN A 657 6.72 13.54 -17.87
C GLN A 657 8.16 13.46 -17.34
N VAL A 658 8.96 14.50 -17.58
CA VAL A 658 10.39 14.56 -17.24
C VAL A 658 10.69 15.94 -16.68
N CYS A 659 11.32 16.05 -15.52
CA CYS A 659 11.69 17.35 -14.91
C CYS A 659 12.60 18.19 -15.82
N VAL A 660 13.47 17.53 -16.60
CA VAL A 660 14.32 18.16 -17.62
C VAL A 660 13.70 18.12 -19.03
N SER A 661 12.38 17.92 -19.21
CA SER A 661 11.76 17.89 -20.55
C SER A 661 11.97 19.23 -21.28
N PRO A 662 12.44 19.23 -22.55
CA PRO A 662 12.49 20.45 -23.36
C PRO A 662 11.07 20.94 -23.63
N THR A 663 10.66 22.06 -23.03
CA THR A 663 9.24 22.46 -22.98
C THR A 663 8.97 23.77 -23.70
N ARG A 664 9.71 24.84 -23.36
CA ARG A 664 9.56 26.17 -23.98
C ARG A 664 10.57 26.32 -25.10
N PHE A 665 10.16 26.07 -26.34
CA PHE A 665 10.97 26.27 -27.54
C PHE A 665 10.93 27.75 -27.92
N ILE A 666 12.04 28.45 -27.68
CA ILE A 666 12.20 29.88 -27.89
C ILE A 666 13.03 30.05 -29.16
N VAL A 667 12.33 30.33 -30.27
CA VAL A 667 12.88 30.21 -31.63
C VAL A 667 13.03 31.59 -32.24
N GLU A 668 14.21 31.87 -32.79
CA GLU A 668 14.45 33.12 -33.51
C GLU A 668 13.55 33.27 -34.75
N ALA A 669 13.08 34.51 -34.97
CA ALA A 669 12.05 34.81 -35.96
C ALA A 669 12.38 34.37 -37.39
N SER A 670 13.67 34.34 -37.77
CA SER A 670 14.13 33.98 -39.11
C SER A 670 13.89 32.51 -39.49
N ILE A 671 13.82 31.61 -38.51
CA ILE A 671 13.67 30.15 -38.71
C ILE A 671 12.41 29.59 -38.07
N HIS A 672 11.63 30.41 -37.35
CA HIS A 672 10.47 30.01 -36.55
C HIS A 672 9.44 29.19 -37.33
N ASP A 673 9.00 29.67 -38.50
CA ASP A 673 7.92 29.02 -39.24
C ASP A 673 8.36 27.69 -39.87
N GLU A 674 9.61 27.61 -40.31
CA GLU A 674 10.20 26.37 -40.82
C GLU A 674 10.42 25.35 -39.70
N PHE A 675 10.87 25.80 -38.52
CA PHE A 675 10.98 24.95 -37.33
C PHE A 675 9.63 24.33 -36.96
N ILE A 676 8.57 25.14 -36.86
CA ILE A 676 7.22 24.64 -36.52
C ILE A 676 6.73 23.61 -37.53
N ARG A 677 6.85 23.92 -38.83
CA ARG A 677 6.40 23.03 -39.90
C ARG A 677 7.07 21.66 -39.79
N ARG A 678 8.41 21.64 -39.74
CA ARG A 678 9.20 20.40 -39.66
C ARG A 678 8.98 19.64 -38.36
N PHE A 679 8.87 20.36 -37.23
CA PHE A 679 8.65 19.75 -35.92
C PHE A 679 7.28 19.06 -35.87
N SER A 680 6.26 19.72 -36.42
CA SER A 680 4.89 19.20 -36.50
C SER A 680 4.77 18.00 -37.43
N GLU A 681 5.39 18.04 -38.61
CA GLU A 681 5.47 16.90 -39.52
C GLU A 681 6.08 15.68 -38.83
N LYS A 682 7.22 15.86 -38.15
CA LYS A 682 7.91 14.75 -37.50
C LYS A 682 7.17 14.22 -36.27
N ALA A 683 6.52 15.08 -35.50
CA ALA A 683 5.76 14.67 -34.32
C ALA A 683 4.53 13.80 -34.65
N ARG A 684 3.90 14.00 -35.82
CA ARG A 684 2.76 13.19 -36.30
C ARG A 684 3.11 11.73 -36.56
N GLU A 685 4.39 11.43 -36.77
CA GLU A 685 4.86 10.06 -37.02
C GLU A 685 4.93 9.21 -35.75
N LEU A 686 4.81 9.80 -34.56
CA LEU A 686 4.93 9.07 -33.29
C LEU A 686 3.78 8.09 -33.08
N LYS A 687 4.14 6.82 -32.86
CA LYS A 687 3.17 5.78 -32.49
C LYS A 687 2.84 5.84 -31.00
N VAL A 688 1.64 6.32 -30.67
CA VAL A 688 1.08 6.27 -29.30
C VAL A 688 0.40 4.94 -29.06
N GLY A 689 0.64 4.33 -27.90
CA GLY A 689 0.09 3.01 -27.57
C GLY A 689 0.42 2.56 -26.15
N LYS A 690 0.05 1.33 -25.78
CA LYS A 690 0.41 0.81 -24.45
C LYS A 690 1.92 0.61 -24.39
N GLY A 691 2.52 0.93 -23.24
CA GLY A 691 3.97 0.79 -23.06
C GLY A 691 4.51 -0.62 -23.30
N VAL A 692 3.70 -1.65 -23.00
CA VAL A 692 4.05 -3.07 -23.18
C VAL A 692 3.90 -3.60 -24.61
N GLU A 693 3.33 -2.81 -25.52
CA GLU A 693 3.13 -3.20 -26.92
C GLU A 693 4.36 -2.85 -27.77
N GLU A 694 4.71 -3.75 -28.70
CA GLU A 694 5.87 -3.58 -29.54
C GLU A 694 5.70 -2.40 -30.53
N GLY A 695 6.79 -1.64 -30.69
CA GLY A 695 6.85 -0.47 -31.56
C GLY A 695 6.15 0.79 -31.02
N THR A 696 5.54 0.74 -29.83
CA THR A 696 5.05 1.96 -29.16
C THR A 696 6.22 2.92 -28.90
N GLN A 697 6.05 4.19 -29.25
CA GLN A 697 7.05 5.25 -29.06
C GLN A 697 6.63 6.26 -27.98
N MET A 698 5.35 6.36 -27.67
CA MET A 698 4.85 7.17 -26.55
C MET A 698 3.74 6.43 -25.81
N GLY A 699 3.86 6.34 -24.49
CA GLY A 699 2.86 5.75 -23.59
C GLY A 699 1.77 6.75 -23.16
N PRO A 700 0.88 6.35 -22.23
CA PRO A 700 -0.09 7.26 -21.63
C PRO A 700 0.56 8.21 -20.59
N LEU A 701 -0.19 9.24 -20.21
CA LEU A 701 0.04 9.97 -18.96
C LEU A 701 -0.20 9.05 -17.75
N THR A 702 0.48 9.31 -16.65
CA THR A 702 0.46 8.41 -15.48
C THR A 702 -0.89 8.42 -14.76
N SER A 703 -1.62 9.55 -14.77
CA SER A 703 -2.90 9.67 -14.07
C SER A 703 -3.95 10.46 -14.86
N GLN A 704 -5.22 10.26 -14.47
CA GLN A 704 -6.35 11.01 -14.99
C GLN A 704 -6.24 12.50 -14.66
N ASN A 705 -5.79 12.85 -13.45
CA ASN A 705 -5.58 14.24 -13.05
C ASN A 705 -4.56 14.94 -13.96
N GLN A 706 -3.48 14.24 -14.33
CA GLN A 706 -2.47 14.80 -15.24
C GLN A 706 -3.05 15.06 -16.64
N LEU A 707 -3.92 14.18 -17.13
CA LEU A 707 -4.64 14.38 -18.40
C LEU A 707 -5.52 15.64 -18.34
N GLU A 708 -6.24 15.83 -17.24
CA GLU A 708 -7.07 17.03 -17.02
C GLU A 708 -6.24 18.31 -16.95
N THR A 709 -5.08 18.29 -16.29
CA THR A 709 -4.12 19.41 -16.28
C THR A 709 -3.68 19.77 -17.70
N VAL A 710 -3.24 18.79 -18.49
CA VAL A 710 -2.81 19.03 -19.88
C VAL A 710 -3.94 19.63 -20.71
N LEU A 711 -5.16 19.10 -20.62
CA LEU A 711 -6.34 19.63 -21.32
C LEU A 711 -6.61 21.09 -20.95
N SER A 712 -6.60 21.43 -19.66
CA SER A 712 -6.83 22.81 -19.21
C SER A 712 -5.77 23.80 -19.70
N MET A 713 -4.51 23.36 -19.80
CA MET A 713 -3.42 24.20 -20.29
C MET A 713 -3.53 24.48 -21.79
N VAL A 714 -3.96 23.48 -22.57
CA VAL A 714 -4.24 23.67 -24.00
C VAL A 714 -5.42 24.61 -24.21
N GLU A 715 -6.50 24.44 -23.44
CA GLU A 715 -7.66 25.33 -23.49
C GLU A 715 -7.29 26.78 -23.14
N ASP A 716 -6.55 27.00 -22.04
CA ASP A 716 -6.06 28.32 -21.66
C ASP A 716 -5.22 28.97 -22.78
N ALA A 717 -4.27 28.22 -23.36
CA ALA A 717 -3.44 28.72 -24.44
C ALA A 717 -4.28 29.13 -25.67
N LEU A 718 -5.25 28.31 -26.07
CA LEU A 718 -6.14 28.61 -27.20
C LEU A 718 -6.99 29.86 -26.96
N THR A 719 -7.58 30.00 -25.77
CA THR A 719 -8.38 31.19 -25.44
C THR A 719 -7.57 32.48 -25.45
N LYS A 720 -6.25 32.38 -25.24
CA LYS A 720 -5.28 33.48 -25.32
C LYS A 720 -4.57 33.61 -26.67
N GLY A 721 -5.04 32.89 -27.70
CA GLY A 721 -4.59 33.07 -29.09
C GLY A 721 -3.46 32.16 -29.57
N ALA A 722 -3.08 31.13 -28.81
CA ALA A 722 -2.21 30.08 -29.31
C ALA A 722 -2.87 29.27 -30.44
N LYS A 723 -2.07 28.55 -31.22
CA LYS A 723 -2.55 27.65 -32.28
C LYS A 723 -2.04 26.23 -32.05
N ILE A 724 -2.89 25.24 -32.29
CA ILE A 724 -2.49 23.83 -32.35
C ILE A 724 -1.96 23.54 -33.75
N GLU A 725 -0.69 23.17 -33.84
CA GLU A 725 -0.03 22.81 -35.10
C GLU A 725 -0.11 21.30 -35.39
N THR A 726 -0.22 20.50 -34.33
CA THR A 726 -0.52 19.06 -34.38
C THR A 726 -1.03 18.57 -33.02
N GLY A 727 -1.82 17.49 -33.03
CA GLY A 727 -2.35 16.85 -31.82
C GLY A 727 -3.48 17.65 -31.17
N GLY A 728 -3.45 17.75 -29.84
CA GLY A 728 -4.39 18.52 -29.03
C GLY A 728 -5.55 17.72 -28.44
N ASN A 729 -5.67 16.42 -28.73
CA ASN A 729 -6.82 15.62 -28.29
C ASN A 729 -6.43 14.43 -27.43
N ARG A 730 -7.40 13.99 -26.60
CA ARG A 730 -7.38 12.70 -25.93
C ARG A 730 -7.56 11.57 -26.97
N ILE A 731 -6.83 10.47 -26.79
CA ILE A 731 -6.97 9.27 -27.63
C ILE A 731 -7.86 8.24 -26.92
N GLY A 732 -9.05 7.99 -27.49
CA GLY A 732 -10.00 7.02 -26.94
C GLY A 732 -10.67 7.43 -25.62
N ASP A 733 -11.45 6.52 -25.04
CA ASP A 733 -12.22 6.73 -23.80
C ASP A 733 -11.61 6.02 -22.57
N THR A 734 -10.63 5.15 -22.79
CA THR A 734 -10.03 4.27 -21.79
C THR A 734 -8.55 4.57 -21.61
N GLY A 735 -8.13 4.75 -20.35
CA GLY A 735 -6.76 5.16 -20.02
C GLY A 735 -6.51 6.65 -20.26
N ASN A 736 -5.24 7.06 -20.09
CA ASN A 736 -4.83 8.46 -20.07
C ASN A 736 -3.99 8.83 -21.31
N PHE A 737 -4.42 8.40 -22.50
CA PHE A 737 -3.68 8.64 -23.74
C PHE A 737 -4.00 10.03 -24.31
N TYR A 738 -2.96 10.73 -24.77
CA TYR A 738 -3.06 12.08 -25.33
C TYR A 738 -2.13 12.21 -26.53
N GLU A 739 -2.52 13.01 -27.53
CA GLU A 739 -1.75 13.21 -28.75
C GLU A 739 -0.47 14.03 -28.50
N PRO A 740 0.67 13.73 -29.17
CA PRO A 740 1.83 14.61 -29.19
C PRO A 740 1.43 15.99 -29.72
N THR A 741 1.55 17.03 -28.89
CA THR A 741 0.95 18.34 -29.18
C THR A 741 2.00 19.42 -29.25
N ILE A 742 1.96 20.20 -30.34
CA ILE A 742 2.79 21.38 -30.55
C ILE A 742 1.87 22.59 -30.64
N LEU A 743 2.13 23.57 -29.77
CA LEU A 743 1.43 24.84 -29.72
C LEU A 743 2.35 25.96 -30.18
N SER A 744 1.89 26.78 -31.13
CA SER A 744 2.58 27.98 -31.58
C SER A 744 1.88 29.25 -31.10
N GLY A 745 2.57 30.39 -31.22
CA GLY A 745 2.04 31.67 -30.74
C GLY A 745 2.03 31.78 -29.21
N MET A 746 2.91 31.01 -28.55
CA MET A 746 2.96 30.99 -27.09
C MET A 746 3.47 32.31 -26.53
N THR A 747 2.81 32.82 -25.49
CA THR A 747 3.16 34.06 -24.79
C THR A 747 3.31 33.83 -23.29
N ALA A 748 4.00 34.75 -22.60
CA ALA A 748 4.19 34.67 -21.15
C ALA A 748 2.88 34.76 -20.33
N GLU A 749 1.75 35.13 -20.94
CA GLU A 749 0.43 35.20 -20.29
C GLU A 749 -0.27 33.84 -20.20
N MET A 750 0.19 32.86 -20.98
CA MET A 750 -0.43 31.53 -21.05
C MET A 750 0.03 30.66 -19.88
N LEU A 751 -0.90 29.88 -19.32
CA LEU A 751 -0.67 29.03 -18.14
C LEU A 751 0.50 28.06 -18.39
N ALA A 752 0.51 27.40 -19.53
CA ALA A 752 1.55 26.44 -19.92
C ALA A 752 2.97 27.06 -19.99
N MET A 753 3.09 28.38 -20.18
CA MET A 753 4.37 29.10 -20.21
C MET A 753 4.88 29.51 -18.82
N ASN A 754 4.12 29.19 -17.76
CA ASN A 754 4.45 29.54 -16.37
C ASN A 754 4.46 28.32 -15.45
N GLU A 755 3.54 27.39 -15.67
CA GLU A 755 3.45 26.15 -14.91
C GLU A 755 4.01 24.99 -15.73
N GLU A 756 4.72 24.08 -15.07
CA GLU A 756 5.29 22.88 -15.71
C GLU A 756 4.16 21.98 -16.23
N PRO A 757 4.03 21.76 -17.55
CA PRO A 757 2.92 20.98 -18.08
C PRO A 757 3.00 19.49 -17.75
N PHE A 758 4.23 18.98 -17.53
CA PHE A 758 4.53 17.58 -17.24
C PHE A 758 3.77 16.59 -18.13
N GLY A 759 3.72 16.90 -19.42
CA GLY A 759 2.95 16.19 -20.43
C GLY A 759 3.49 16.45 -21.84
N PRO A 760 2.87 15.87 -22.87
CA PRO A 760 3.37 15.86 -24.24
C PRO A 760 3.03 17.17 -24.98
N LEU A 761 3.37 18.32 -24.36
CA LEU A 761 3.17 19.66 -24.89
C LEU A 761 4.52 20.32 -25.23
N ALA A 762 4.74 20.66 -26.50
CA ALA A 762 5.83 21.52 -26.94
C ALA A 762 5.30 22.94 -27.16
N LEU A 763 5.87 23.92 -26.47
CA LEU A 763 5.37 25.30 -26.45
C LEU A 763 6.33 26.18 -27.26
N VAL A 764 5.92 26.65 -28.43
CA VAL A 764 6.79 27.40 -29.35
C VAL A 764 6.49 28.89 -29.28
N MET A 765 7.50 29.65 -28.86
CA MET A 765 7.51 31.11 -28.77
C MET A 765 8.48 31.69 -29.79
N ARG A 766 8.07 32.78 -30.44
CA ARG A 766 8.91 33.55 -31.35
C ARG A 766 9.65 34.66 -30.59
N VAL A 767 10.94 34.83 -30.87
CA VAL A 767 11.75 35.96 -30.38
C VAL A 767 12.55 36.61 -31.51
N HIS A 768 12.97 37.86 -31.32
CA HIS A 768 13.69 38.65 -32.33
C HIS A 768 15.18 38.81 -32.04
N SER A 769 15.64 38.40 -30.86
CA SER A 769 17.03 38.46 -30.47
C SER A 769 17.42 37.39 -29.46
N LEU A 770 18.71 37.11 -29.37
CA LEU A 770 19.27 36.25 -28.33
C LEU A 770 19.02 36.80 -26.92
N ASP A 771 18.99 38.11 -26.75
CA ASP A 771 18.73 38.76 -25.45
C ASP A 771 17.30 38.52 -24.98
N GLU A 772 16.32 38.62 -25.87
CA GLU A 772 14.93 38.22 -25.58
C GLU A 772 14.86 36.73 -25.21
N ALA A 773 15.58 35.87 -25.93
CA ALA A 773 15.60 34.44 -25.66
C ALA A 773 16.15 34.10 -24.27
N ILE A 774 17.25 34.75 -23.87
CA ILE A 774 17.86 34.59 -22.54
C ILE A 774 16.93 35.17 -21.46
N ALA A 775 16.34 36.34 -21.69
CA ALA A 775 15.43 36.97 -20.75
C ALA A 775 14.20 36.09 -20.48
N GLU A 776 13.56 35.56 -21.52
CA GLU A 776 12.45 34.62 -21.37
C GLU A 776 12.88 33.32 -20.69
N SER A 777 14.04 32.77 -21.05
CA SER A 777 14.56 31.54 -20.44
C SER A 777 14.69 31.68 -18.92
N ASN A 778 15.14 32.84 -18.44
CA ASN A 778 15.40 33.16 -17.04
C ASN A 778 14.18 33.72 -16.26
N ARG A 779 13.06 33.99 -16.92
CA ARG A 779 11.89 34.66 -16.35
C ARG A 779 11.25 33.91 -15.19
N LEU A 780 11.26 32.57 -15.24
CA LEU A 780 10.60 31.72 -14.25
C LEU A 780 11.49 31.53 -13.00
N PRO A 781 10.87 31.26 -11.83
CA PRO A 781 11.62 31.02 -10.59
C PRO A 781 12.33 29.66 -10.57
N VAL A 782 12.05 28.77 -11.52
CA VAL A 782 12.70 27.47 -11.68
C VAL A 782 13.92 27.55 -12.60
N GLY A 783 14.87 26.64 -12.44
CA GLY A 783 16.14 26.60 -13.19
C GLY A 783 16.83 25.24 -13.08
N LEU A 784 16.28 24.21 -13.74
CA LEU A 784 16.82 22.85 -13.72
C LEU A 784 17.68 22.55 -14.96
N GLY A 785 17.07 22.03 -16.03
CA GLY A 785 17.73 21.78 -17.31
C GLY A 785 17.31 22.80 -18.37
N ALA A 786 18.26 23.23 -19.19
CA ALA A 786 18.05 24.14 -20.30
C ALA A 786 18.87 23.71 -21.53
N TYR A 787 18.50 24.20 -22.70
CA TYR A 787 19.04 23.75 -23.97
C TYR A 787 19.30 24.89 -24.94
N LEU A 788 20.36 24.78 -25.73
CA LEU A 788 20.73 25.70 -26.79
C LEU A 788 21.08 24.94 -28.06
N PHE A 789 20.56 25.39 -29.19
CA PHE A 789 20.98 24.95 -30.52
C PHE A 789 21.53 26.12 -31.31
N THR A 790 22.81 26.03 -31.70
CA THR A 790 23.56 27.06 -32.44
C THR A 790 24.86 26.47 -33.01
N SER A 791 25.35 27.02 -34.11
CA SER A 791 26.69 26.74 -34.64
C SER A 791 27.74 27.77 -34.18
N SER A 792 27.30 28.87 -33.58
CA SER A 792 28.11 30.00 -33.15
C SER A 792 28.67 29.82 -31.75
N MET A 793 30.00 29.76 -31.64
CA MET A 793 30.72 29.76 -30.37
C MET A 793 30.45 31.01 -29.53
N THR A 794 30.27 32.16 -30.18
CA THR A 794 29.95 33.43 -29.50
C THR A 794 28.57 33.36 -28.85
N THR A 795 27.58 32.81 -29.56
CA THR A 795 26.23 32.58 -29.04
C THR A 795 26.26 31.61 -27.87
N ALA A 796 26.95 30.47 -28.04
CA ALA A 796 27.10 29.47 -26.99
C ALA A 796 27.74 30.05 -25.72
N HIS A 797 28.85 30.78 -25.86
CA HIS A 797 29.53 31.40 -24.72
C HIS A 797 28.64 32.44 -24.02
N ARG A 798 27.91 33.26 -24.78
CA ARG A 798 27.00 34.25 -24.20
C ARG A 798 25.88 33.59 -23.41
N VAL A 799 25.24 32.56 -23.95
CA VAL A 799 24.17 31.83 -23.22
C VAL A 799 24.73 31.17 -21.97
N GLN A 800 25.89 30.51 -22.04
CA GLN A 800 26.54 29.86 -20.89
C GLN A 800 26.76 30.82 -19.70
N ASN A 801 27.12 32.07 -19.96
CA ASN A 801 27.40 33.06 -18.91
C ASN A 801 26.15 33.75 -18.33
N HIS A 802 25.01 33.69 -19.03
CA HIS A 802 23.82 34.46 -18.66
C HIS A 802 22.59 33.61 -18.32
N LEU A 803 22.56 32.34 -18.70
CA LEU A 803 21.47 31.44 -18.40
C LEU A 803 21.49 31.00 -16.93
N GLN A 804 20.32 30.95 -16.31
CA GLN A 804 20.16 30.63 -14.88
C GLN A 804 19.50 29.25 -14.71
N ALA A 805 20.26 28.21 -15.01
CA ALA A 805 19.87 26.82 -14.85
C ALA A 805 21.03 26.00 -14.24
N GLY A 806 20.70 24.88 -13.59
CA GLY A 806 21.73 23.98 -13.05
C GLY A 806 22.47 23.19 -14.14
N MET A 807 21.83 22.97 -15.29
CA MET A 807 22.38 22.17 -16.39
C MET A 807 22.03 22.79 -17.74
N LEU A 808 22.99 22.80 -18.67
CA LEU A 808 22.84 23.31 -20.04
C LEU A 808 23.35 22.29 -21.06
N GLY A 809 22.48 21.89 -21.99
CA GLY A 809 22.86 21.09 -23.16
C GLY A 809 23.05 21.99 -24.39
N VAL A 810 24.17 21.85 -25.10
CA VAL A 810 24.42 22.60 -26.35
C VAL A 810 24.44 21.61 -27.51
N ASN A 811 23.49 21.75 -28.43
CA ASN A 811 23.27 20.86 -29.58
C ASN A 811 22.92 19.40 -29.22
N HIS A 812 22.48 19.14 -27.99
CA HIS A 812 21.90 17.87 -27.54
C HIS A 812 20.98 18.07 -26.32
N PHE A 813 20.15 17.07 -26.00
CA PHE A 813 19.23 17.09 -24.86
C PHE A 813 19.64 16.19 -23.68
N ALA A 814 20.68 15.36 -23.83
CA ALA A 814 21.10 14.42 -22.78
C ALA A 814 21.84 15.14 -21.64
N LEU A 815 21.17 15.29 -20.48
CA LEU A 815 21.75 15.90 -19.26
C LEU A 815 21.95 14.92 -18.09
N ALA A 816 21.28 13.78 -18.11
CA ALA A 816 21.26 12.83 -17.00
C ALA A 816 22.36 11.78 -17.16
N LEU A 817 23.59 12.11 -16.74
CA LEU A 817 24.74 11.20 -16.72
C LEU A 817 25.22 10.98 -15.27
N PRO A 818 25.64 9.76 -14.88
CA PRO A 818 26.12 9.47 -13.53
C PRO A 818 27.27 10.36 -13.06
N GLU A 819 28.22 10.63 -13.94
CA GLU A 819 29.49 11.32 -13.66
C GLU A 819 29.38 12.84 -13.61
N THR A 820 28.26 13.41 -14.04
CA THR A 820 28.04 14.86 -14.06
C THR A 820 27.12 15.31 -12.92
N PRO A 821 27.28 16.53 -12.39
CA PRO A 821 26.32 17.08 -11.45
C PRO A 821 24.91 17.11 -12.06
N PHE A 822 23.92 16.65 -11.29
CA PHE A 822 22.51 16.69 -11.66
C PHE A 822 21.73 17.35 -10.54
N GLY A 823 21.25 18.56 -10.78
CA GLY A 823 20.53 19.35 -9.78
C GLY A 823 20.11 20.71 -10.33
N GLY A 824 19.17 21.36 -9.66
CA GLY A 824 18.65 22.66 -10.05
C GLY A 824 19.23 23.81 -9.24
N VAL A 825 18.86 25.02 -9.65
CA VAL A 825 18.99 26.25 -8.86
C VAL A 825 17.61 26.85 -8.60
N ARG A 826 17.53 27.79 -7.66
CA ARG A 826 16.27 28.49 -7.30
C ARG A 826 15.18 27.51 -6.84
N ASP A 827 13.95 27.65 -7.32
CA ASP A 827 12.81 26.81 -6.92
C ASP A 827 12.87 25.38 -7.50
N SER A 828 13.85 25.09 -8.37
CA SER A 828 14.19 23.73 -8.78
C SER A 828 15.01 22.96 -7.73
N GLY A 829 15.33 23.60 -6.60
CA GLY A 829 15.93 22.96 -5.44
C GLY A 829 17.43 23.20 -5.31
N PHE A 830 18.11 22.30 -4.60
CA PHE A 830 19.52 22.43 -4.24
C PHE A 830 20.16 21.10 -3.85
N GLY A 831 21.48 21.03 -4.07
CA GLY A 831 22.26 19.79 -4.01
C GLY A 831 22.35 19.11 -5.38
N SER A 832 23.27 18.14 -5.51
CA SER A 832 23.44 17.32 -6.71
C SER A 832 23.14 15.85 -6.41
N GLU A 833 22.70 15.12 -7.42
CA GLU A 833 22.47 13.67 -7.39
C GLU A 833 23.43 12.88 -8.29
N GLY A 834 24.31 13.58 -9.01
CA GLY A 834 25.35 13.01 -9.88
C GLY A 834 26.72 13.62 -9.60
N GLY A 835 27.75 13.03 -10.20
CA GLY A 835 29.14 13.45 -10.04
C GLY A 835 29.68 13.26 -8.63
N LEU A 836 30.81 13.92 -8.35
CA LEU A 836 31.42 13.92 -7.01
C LEU A 836 30.57 14.69 -5.98
N GLU A 837 29.81 15.67 -6.44
CA GLU A 837 28.87 16.46 -5.65
C GLU A 837 27.74 15.59 -5.11
N GLY A 838 27.31 14.60 -5.90
CA GLY A 838 26.29 13.63 -5.52
C GLY A 838 26.67 12.85 -4.26
N ILE A 839 27.89 12.31 -4.18
CA ILE A 839 28.35 11.57 -2.99
C ILE A 839 28.66 12.50 -1.81
N GLU A 840 29.20 13.70 -2.06
CA GLU A 840 29.46 14.72 -1.02
C GLU A 840 28.18 15.16 -0.28
N ALA A 841 27.02 15.10 -0.95
CA ALA A 841 25.74 15.36 -0.32
C ALA A 841 25.43 14.40 0.85
N TYR A 842 26.07 13.22 0.89
CA TYR A 842 25.87 12.16 1.89
C TYR A 842 26.99 12.07 2.93
N LEU A 843 27.95 12.99 2.91
CA LEU A 843 29.09 13.01 3.83
C LEU A 843 28.98 14.16 4.84
N THR A 844 29.60 13.94 5.99
CA THR A 844 29.98 14.96 6.99
C THR A 844 31.49 15.12 6.98
N THR A 845 31.96 16.32 7.32
CA THR A 845 33.38 16.67 7.32
C THR A 845 33.85 16.92 8.75
N MET A 846 34.92 16.26 9.18
CA MET A 846 35.47 16.38 10.52
C MET A 846 36.91 16.88 10.46
N THR A 847 37.22 17.94 11.19
CA THR A 847 38.61 18.41 11.37
C THR A 847 39.21 17.75 12.60
N VAL A 848 40.37 17.12 12.44
CA VAL A 848 41.18 16.55 13.52
C VAL A 848 42.47 17.37 13.63
N THR A 849 42.72 17.91 14.81
CA THR A 849 43.97 18.60 15.14
C THR A 849 44.71 17.78 16.19
N THR A 850 45.95 17.42 15.90
CA THR A 850 46.78 16.59 16.79
C THR A 850 48.07 17.35 17.10
N MET A 851 48.33 17.56 18.39
CA MET A 851 49.64 18.04 18.84
C MET A 851 50.58 16.84 18.95
N MET A 852 51.71 16.90 18.27
CA MET A 852 52.77 15.91 18.39
C MET A 852 53.53 16.20 19.69
N VAL A 853 53.45 15.27 20.65
CA VAL A 853 54.14 15.34 21.96
C VAL A 853 55.48 14.63 21.87
#